data_AF-A0A2J0N003-F1
#
_entry.id   AF-A0A2J0N003-F1
#
_cell.length_a   1.000
_cell.length_b   1.000
_cell.length_c   1.000
_cell.angle_alpha   90.00
_cell.angle_beta   90.00
_cell.angle_gamma   90.00
#
_symmetry.space_group_name_H-M   'P 1'
#
loop_
_entity.id
_entity.type
_entity.pdbx_description
1 polymer ?
#
loop_
_entity_poly.entity_id
_entity_poly.type
_entity_poly.pdbx_seq_one_letter_code
_entity_poly.pdbx_strand_id
1 'polypeptide(L)'
;KQKEGKDTIVTIIDYYDYGVNESYAQSEIWKKVVDVGDTLKKRIITVTEYRELGQLIYIQHEWKDKEIINGKPAAVTYKVIYEGDLSGDLSNAMKTVQRIWKEKIEHVKNPTNGEDIGSRIVTHIENYELGQKISDVYVWKNKENTRSGNSRLMTYTVMYELGISVPTSIQRTYYDKLGDYVGETGSSNVPRIIKVVEDYEAGMTEAVSLKYIYYDKRKTNDGINRMVQVTENRLPFGGADFIESIQYAYREIKDSIYTKDGASSQRKMVTIIETYEGRFTPGQDMAGALVTGIQWEYSIADLADKKIKKVTAYFEPGLAQPVSLQYTYKTTDIRAGETRLLTIVESYENNIFVSTQKIWKAVESVIDPITGVSQDSKVVTYRETYEFDMLVSVERSWRHFDAALKMISYGEIYEGYIGKDDIKNISGSYLASNSSLVRSSVQKIYKEPYKGRLATIVETYELNLTSPASIQKIYYDNVNTNQDGARIVKVIENWIQLGDKQYQQSMQYIYRKKDNVVIDPVTNETGEKYVTIIETYEGDFTESNGYVITQIQKDYSIVRFSRLTGPYVVRVSSYYDPGLTSMPTSIQFKFKRMAGHYQGELPSDWEQKSLINKIIWLANEWGITLPADWEDALVGYIG
;
A
#
# COMPACT_ATOMS: atom_id res chain seq x y z
N LYS A 1 -36.61 -1.98 18.88
CA LYS A 1 -36.48 -3.40 18.47
C LYS A 1 -36.35 -4.24 19.73
N GLN A 2 -36.87 -5.47 19.74
CA GLN A 2 -36.56 -6.40 20.81
C GLN A 2 -35.17 -6.99 20.54
N LYS A 3 -34.21 -6.79 21.45
CA LYS A 3 -32.86 -7.37 21.41
C LYS A 3 -32.61 -8.03 22.76
N GLU A 4 -32.03 -9.24 22.74
CA GLU A 4 -31.80 -10.03 23.97
C GLU A 4 -33.08 -10.17 24.84
N GLY A 5 -34.24 -10.31 24.20
CA GLY A 5 -35.54 -10.47 24.88
C GLY A 5 -36.12 -9.20 25.50
N LYS A 6 -35.50 -8.02 25.34
CA LYS A 6 -35.96 -6.74 25.93
C LYS A 6 -36.18 -5.64 24.89
N ASP A 7 -37.13 -4.76 25.16
CA ASP A 7 -37.30 -3.53 24.39
C ASP A 7 -36.11 -2.60 24.61
N THR A 8 -35.36 -2.35 23.52
CA THR A 8 -34.17 -1.54 23.55
C THR A 8 -34.24 -0.45 22.47
N ILE A 9 -33.78 0.75 22.81
CA ILE A 9 -33.55 1.82 21.83
C ILE A 9 -32.33 1.41 21.00
N VAL A 10 -32.55 1.22 19.70
CA VAL A 10 -31.52 0.85 18.73
C VAL A 10 -31.43 1.95 17.70
N THR A 11 -30.24 2.51 17.49
CA THR A 11 -29.92 3.35 16.34
C THR A 11 -29.52 2.45 15.19
N ILE A 12 -30.20 2.58 14.06
CA ILE A 12 -29.91 1.82 12.84
C ILE A 12 -29.36 2.80 11.80
N ILE A 13 -28.20 2.48 11.25
CA ILE A 13 -27.59 3.22 10.14
C ILE A 13 -27.56 2.29 8.96
N ASP A 14 -28.39 2.55 7.97
CA ASP A 14 -28.43 1.82 6.70
C ASP A 14 -27.52 2.50 5.68
N TYR A 15 -26.71 1.69 4.99
CA TYR A 15 -25.83 2.13 3.93
C TYR A 15 -26.39 1.70 2.58
N TYR A 16 -26.60 2.67 1.70
CA TYR A 16 -27.14 2.47 0.36
C TYR A 16 -26.07 2.80 -0.68
N ASP A 17 -26.11 2.06 -1.78
CA ASP A 17 -25.32 2.39 -2.96
C ASP A 17 -26.20 3.21 -3.92
N TYR A 18 -25.57 4.06 -4.72
CA TYR A 18 -26.27 4.92 -5.66
C TYR A 18 -27.11 4.06 -6.63
N GLY A 19 -28.40 4.36 -6.73
CA GLY A 19 -29.36 3.66 -7.58
C GLY A 19 -29.89 2.32 -7.02
N VAL A 20 -29.57 1.97 -5.77
CA VAL A 20 -30.07 0.75 -5.11
C VAL A 20 -31.05 1.14 -4.00
N ASN A 21 -32.26 0.56 -4.03
CA ASN A 21 -33.33 0.87 -3.06
C ASN A 21 -33.25 0.03 -1.77
N GLU A 22 -32.35 -0.95 -1.72
CA GLU A 22 -32.10 -1.80 -0.55
C GLU A 22 -30.76 -1.44 0.08
N SER A 23 -30.69 -1.48 1.42
CA SER A 23 -29.44 -1.22 2.12
C SER A 23 -28.50 -2.40 1.92
N TYR A 24 -27.26 -2.10 1.50
CA TYR A 24 -26.24 -3.12 1.32
C TYR A 24 -25.55 -3.45 2.64
N ALA A 25 -25.48 -2.50 3.57
CA ALA A 25 -24.91 -2.71 4.89
C ALA A 25 -25.75 -2.01 5.93
N GLN A 26 -25.59 -2.45 7.18
CA GLN A 26 -26.32 -1.91 8.31
C GLN A 26 -25.42 -1.91 9.55
N SER A 27 -25.39 -0.79 10.25
CA SER A 27 -24.88 -0.71 11.63
C SER A 27 -26.04 -0.62 12.59
N GLU A 28 -26.15 -1.55 13.53
CA GLU A 28 -27.09 -1.46 14.65
C GLU A 28 -26.34 -1.13 15.93
N ILE A 29 -26.74 -0.04 16.60
CA ILE A 29 -26.09 0.48 17.80
C ILE A 29 -27.09 0.52 18.94
N TRP A 30 -26.76 -0.09 20.08
CA TRP A 30 -27.60 -0.04 21.28
C TRP A 30 -26.76 -0.08 22.55
N LYS A 31 -27.40 0.09 23.70
CA LYS A 31 -26.75 -0.01 25.01
C LYS A 31 -27.30 -1.20 25.77
N LYS A 32 -26.43 -1.94 26.46
CA LYS A 32 -26.81 -2.97 27.41
C LYS A 32 -26.06 -2.83 28.73
N VAL A 33 -26.64 -3.38 29.78
CA VAL A 33 -26.03 -3.43 31.11
C VAL A 33 -25.49 -4.83 31.33
N VAL A 34 -24.20 -4.95 31.65
CA VAL A 34 -23.52 -6.23 31.88
C VAL A 34 -22.91 -6.23 33.28
N ASP A 35 -23.04 -7.36 33.99
CA ASP A 35 -22.40 -7.57 35.28
C ASP A 35 -20.91 -7.93 35.07
N VAL A 36 -20.03 -7.41 35.92
CA VAL A 36 -18.58 -7.59 35.79
C VAL A 36 -18.01 -8.37 36.97
N GLY A 37 -17.69 -9.65 36.73
CA GLY A 37 -17.10 -10.55 37.72
C GLY A 37 -18.01 -10.82 38.92
N ASP A 38 -17.44 -11.33 40.02
CA ASP A 38 -18.16 -11.64 41.28
C ASP A 38 -18.54 -10.40 42.11
N THR A 39 -18.41 -9.21 41.55
CA THR A 39 -18.82 -7.96 42.20
C THR A 39 -20.06 -7.42 41.53
N LEU A 40 -21.03 -6.91 42.31
CA LEU A 40 -22.30 -6.28 41.88
C LEU A 40 -22.13 -5.01 41.01
N LYS A 41 -20.99 -4.82 40.33
CA LYS A 41 -20.71 -3.70 39.43
C LYS A 41 -21.36 -3.95 38.07
N LYS A 42 -22.33 -3.09 37.75
CA LYS A 42 -22.97 -3.01 36.44
C LYS A 42 -22.20 -2.05 35.53
N ARG A 43 -21.80 -2.52 34.34
CA ARG A 43 -21.26 -1.66 33.27
C ARG A 43 -22.32 -1.40 32.21
N ILE A 44 -22.39 -0.16 31.73
CA ILE A 44 -23.14 0.20 30.54
C ILE A 44 -22.20 0.07 29.35
N ILE A 45 -22.53 -0.83 28.44
CA ILE A 45 -21.76 -1.11 27.23
C ILE A 45 -22.57 -0.61 26.03
N THR A 46 -21.92 0.15 25.15
CA THR A 46 -22.44 0.44 23.81
C THR A 46 -22.01 -0.69 22.89
N VAL A 47 -22.98 -1.36 22.28
CA VAL A 47 -22.76 -2.44 21.33
C VAL A 47 -23.01 -1.91 19.93
N THR A 48 -22.16 -2.28 18.97
CA THR A 48 -22.34 -2.02 17.54
C THR A 48 -22.20 -3.33 16.79
N GLU A 49 -23.27 -3.79 16.15
CA GLU A 49 -23.23 -4.86 15.14
C GLU A 49 -23.10 -4.22 13.76
N TYR A 50 -22.14 -4.69 12.96
CA TYR A 50 -22.02 -4.28 11.57
C TYR A 50 -22.28 -5.46 10.63
N ARG A 51 -23.22 -5.28 9.71
CA ARG A 51 -23.65 -6.29 8.74
C ARG A 51 -23.46 -5.81 7.31
N GLU A 52 -23.09 -6.71 6.42
CA GLU A 52 -23.09 -6.52 4.97
C GLU A 52 -24.01 -7.60 4.35
N LEU A 53 -25.05 -7.19 3.63
CA LEU A 53 -26.08 -8.03 3.00
C LEU A 53 -26.64 -9.13 3.94
N GLY A 54 -26.84 -8.77 5.20
CA GLY A 54 -27.35 -9.66 6.26
C GLY A 54 -26.27 -10.46 7.00
N GLN A 55 -25.08 -10.60 6.44
CA GLN A 55 -23.95 -11.27 7.08
C GLN A 55 -23.33 -10.37 8.16
N LEU A 56 -23.18 -10.89 9.39
CA LEU A 56 -22.53 -10.17 10.48
C LEU A 56 -21.01 -10.20 10.30
N ILE A 57 -20.38 -9.02 10.26
CA ILE A 57 -18.96 -8.86 9.97
C ILE A 57 -18.15 -8.67 11.26
N TYR A 58 -18.65 -7.82 12.17
CA TYR A 58 -18.03 -7.62 13.48
C TYR A 58 -19.06 -7.17 14.53
N ILE A 59 -18.69 -7.38 15.80
CA ILE A 59 -19.37 -6.77 16.95
C ILE A 59 -18.34 -5.91 17.69
N GLN A 60 -18.70 -4.67 18.02
CA GLN A 60 -17.88 -3.80 18.86
C GLN A 60 -18.57 -3.52 20.20
N HIS A 61 -17.84 -3.69 21.30
CA HIS A 61 -18.24 -3.25 22.64
C HIS A 61 -17.40 -2.05 23.05
N GLU A 62 -18.06 -0.96 23.45
CA GLU A 62 -17.41 0.25 23.99
C GLU A 62 -17.98 0.60 25.37
N TRP A 63 -17.11 0.83 26.34
CA TRP A 63 -17.49 1.32 27.67
C TRP A 63 -16.43 2.24 28.28
N LYS A 64 -16.79 2.87 29.41
CA LYS A 64 -15.90 3.74 30.18
C LYS A 64 -15.82 3.28 31.62
N ASP A 65 -14.61 3.19 32.15
CA ASP A 65 -14.32 2.91 33.55
C ASP A 65 -13.55 4.06 34.20
N LYS A 66 -13.58 4.10 35.53
CA LYS A 66 -12.66 4.93 36.33
C LYS A 66 -11.55 4.05 36.87
N GLU A 67 -10.32 4.37 36.54
CA GLU A 67 -9.13 3.65 36.98
C GLU A 67 -8.15 4.60 37.66
N ILE A 68 -7.25 4.06 38.47
CA ILE A 68 -6.12 4.82 39.00
C ILE A 68 -4.93 4.57 38.07
N ILE A 69 -4.47 5.61 37.39
CA ILE A 69 -3.29 5.60 36.52
C ILE A 69 -2.28 6.56 37.13
N ASN A 70 -1.06 6.08 37.39
CA ASN A 70 0.01 6.87 38.02
C ASN A 70 -0.45 7.58 39.32
N GLY A 71 -1.25 6.88 40.13
CA GLY A 71 -1.79 7.41 41.40
C GLY A 71 -2.94 8.43 41.26
N LYS A 72 -3.42 8.70 40.04
CA LYS A 72 -4.52 9.65 39.79
C LYS A 72 -5.74 8.97 39.15
N PRO A 73 -6.98 9.35 39.54
CA PRO A 73 -8.17 8.89 38.85
C PRO A 73 -8.21 9.35 37.38
N ALA A 74 -8.38 8.41 36.46
CA ALA A 74 -8.52 8.65 35.04
C ALA A 74 -9.80 7.98 34.50
N ALA A 75 -10.45 8.64 33.54
CA ALA A 75 -11.51 8.03 32.76
C ALA A 75 -10.90 7.24 31.60
N VAL A 76 -11.11 5.93 31.60
CA VAL A 76 -10.55 5.00 30.62
C VAL A 76 -11.68 4.51 29.72
N THR A 77 -11.50 4.66 28.41
CA THR A 77 -12.39 4.08 27.39
C THR A 77 -11.81 2.77 26.90
N TYR A 78 -12.63 1.73 26.93
CA TYR A 78 -12.33 0.45 26.31
C TYR A 78 -13.11 0.31 25.02
N LYS A 79 -12.44 -0.09 23.95
CA LYS A 79 -13.07 -0.54 22.70
C LYS A 79 -12.63 -1.96 22.45
N VAL A 80 -13.57 -2.88 22.32
CA VAL A 80 -13.31 -4.28 22.04
C VAL A 80 -14.01 -4.65 20.75
N ILE A 81 -13.26 -5.15 19.77
CA ILE A 81 -13.81 -5.61 18.49
C ILE A 81 -13.70 -7.13 18.45
N TYR A 82 -14.82 -7.77 18.11
CA TYR A 82 -14.96 -9.20 17.89
C TYR A 82 -15.16 -9.44 16.40
N GLU A 83 -14.38 -10.36 15.83
CA GLU A 83 -14.44 -10.79 14.43
C GLU A 83 -14.36 -12.32 14.32
N GLY A 84 -14.82 -12.89 13.20
CA GLY A 84 -14.76 -14.34 12.96
C GLY A 84 -16.07 -15.04 13.31
N ASP A 85 -16.02 -16.03 14.20
CA ASP A 85 -17.24 -16.70 14.69
C ASP A 85 -17.98 -15.79 15.67
N LEU A 86 -19.06 -15.21 15.18
CA LEU A 86 -19.92 -14.29 15.92
C LEU A 86 -21.25 -14.95 16.29
N SER A 87 -21.32 -16.29 16.21
CA SER A 87 -22.51 -17.05 16.59
C SER A 87 -22.51 -17.37 18.08
N GLY A 88 -23.61 -17.08 18.78
CA GLY A 88 -23.74 -17.41 20.20
C GLY A 88 -22.83 -16.61 21.14
N ASP A 89 -22.07 -17.30 21.99
CA ASP A 89 -21.14 -16.71 22.95
C ASP A 89 -19.83 -16.33 22.25
N LEU A 90 -19.37 -15.09 22.42
CA LEU A 90 -18.22 -14.51 21.69
C LEU A 90 -16.87 -15.03 22.17
N SER A 91 -16.84 -16.18 22.85
CA SER A 91 -15.65 -16.81 23.41
C SER A 91 -14.70 -17.34 22.33
N ASN A 92 -15.24 -17.77 21.19
CA ASN A 92 -14.45 -18.23 20.04
C ASN A 92 -14.13 -17.10 19.04
N ALA A 93 -14.66 -15.90 19.26
CA ALA A 93 -14.39 -14.76 18.38
C ALA A 93 -12.98 -14.21 18.62
N MET A 94 -12.32 -13.77 17.54
CA MET A 94 -11.06 -13.04 17.67
C MET A 94 -11.31 -11.71 18.36
N LYS A 95 -10.49 -11.39 19.35
CA LYS A 95 -10.67 -10.22 20.21
C LYS A 95 -9.48 -9.27 20.12
N THR A 96 -9.75 -8.04 19.67
CA THR A 96 -8.81 -6.92 19.79
C THR A 96 -9.34 -5.90 20.79
N VAL A 97 -8.46 -5.31 21.58
CA VAL A 97 -8.83 -4.36 22.64
C VAL A 97 -8.00 -3.09 22.49
N GLN A 98 -8.65 -1.94 22.55
CA GLN A 98 -8.01 -0.66 22.78
C GLN A 98 -8.37 -0.15 24.17
N ARG A 99 -7.36 0.20 24.98
CA ARG A 99 -7.51 0.88 26.26
C ARG A 99 -7.01 2.31 26.10
N ILE A 100 -7.90 3.28 26.29
CA ILE A 100 -7.68 4.68 25.89
C ILE A 100 -7.91 5.60 27.09
N TRP A 101 -6.96 6.46 27.40
CA TRP A 101 -7.14 7.49 28.43
C TRP A 101 -6.39 8.78 28.08
N LYS A 102 -6.59 9.83 28.88
CA LYS A 102 -5.86 11.09 28.76
C LYS A 102 -5.16 11.41 30.07
N GLU A 103 -3.92 11.88 29.97
CA GLU A 103 -3.11 12.30 31.10
C GLU A 103 -2.44 13.63 30.80
N LYS A 104 -2.23 14.47 31.83
CA LYS A 104 -1.37 15.65 31.73
C LYS A 104 0.05 15.22 32.08
N ILE A 105 0.95 15.25 31.10
CA ILE A 105 2.37 14.99 31.28
C ILE A 105 3.08 16.34 31.33
N GLU A 106 3.91 16.59 32.36
CA GLU A 106 4.54 17.90 32.58
C GLU A 106 5.77 18.15 31.68
N HIS A 107 6.48 17.08 31.30
CA HIS A 107 7.68 17.14 30.48
C HIS A 107 7.54 16.19 29.29
N VAL A 108 6.82 16.64 28.26
CA VAL A 108 6.76 15.88 27.00
C VAL A 108 7.97 16.26 26.17
N LYS A 109 8.72 15.25 25.70
CA LYS A 109 9.82 15.45 24.76
C LYS A 109 9.29 15.46 23.33
N ASN A 110 9.80 16.35 22.50
CA ASN A 110 9.62 16.28 21.06
C ASN A 110 10.30 15.00 20.54
N PRO A 111 9.57 14.10 19.85
CA PRO A 111 10.08 12.80 19.46
C PRO A 111 11.17 12.83 18.39
N THR A 112 11.34 13.95 17.67
CA THR A 112 12.31 14.05 16.56
C THR A 112 13.65 14.65 16.99
N ASN A 113 13.67 15.55 17.97
CA ASN A 113 14.89 16.24 18.43
C ASN A 113 15.16 16.10 19.94
N GLY A 114 14.24 15.52 20.71
CA GLY A 114 14.37 15.28 22.15
C GLY A 114 14.15 16.50 23.05
N GLU A 115 13.87 17.68 22.49
CA GLU A 115 13.64 18.91 23.26
C GLU A 115 12.41 18.78 24.16
N ASP A 116 12.49 19.31 25.38
CA ASP A 116 11.33 19.37 26.26
C ASP A 116 10.37 20.47 25.79
N ILE A 117 9.16 20.06 25.38
CA ILE A 117 8.11 20.97 24.95
C ILE A 117 7.18 21.35 26.12
N GLY A 118 7.45 20.86 27.34
CA GLY A 118 6.69 21.15 28.55
C GLY A 118 5.34 20.43 28.60
N SER A 119 4.41 20.99 29.38
CA SER A 119 3.22 20.24 29.79
C SER A 119 2.21 20.04 28.67
N ARG A 120 1.78 18.80 28.39
CA ARG A 120 0.74 18.50 27.39
C ARG A 120 -0.30 17.53 27.92
N ILE A 121 -1.51 17.62 27.37
CA ILE A 121 -2.52 16.56 27.51
C ILE A 121 -2.21 15.51 26.45
N VAL A 122 -1.83 14.33 26.89
CA VAL A 122 -1.49 13.19 26.04
C VAL A 122 -2.63 12.20 26.09
N THR A 123 -3.10 11.76 24.93
CA THR A 123 -4.00 10.62 24.80
C THR A 123 -3.14 9.38 24.65
N HIS A 124 -3.32 8.42 25.55
CA HIS A 124 -2.67 7.12 25.52
C HIS A 124 -3.65 6.11 24.92
N ILE A 125 -3.15 5.28 24.02
CA ILE A 125 -3.89 4.18 23.40
C ILE A 125 -3.00 2.95 23.50
N GLU A 126 -3.38 2.02 24.37
CA GLU A 126 -2.77 0.69 24.41
C GLU A 126 -3.59 -0.24 23.52
N ASN A 127 -2.93 -0.89 22.57
CA ASN A 127 -3.55 -1.90 21.72
C ASN A 127 -3.19 -3.29 22.24
N TYR A 128 -4.18 -4.17 22.33
CA TYR A 128 -4.01 -5.55 22.75
C TYR A 128 -4.63 -6.50 21.73
N GLU A 129 -3.98 -7.64 21.56
CA GLU A 129 -4.46 -8.77 20.78
C GLU A 129 -4.32 -10.03 21.63
N LEU A 130 -5.40 -10.83 21.75
CA LEU A 130 -5.44 -12.01 22.62
C LEU A 130 -5.01 -11.75 24.08
N GLY A 131 -5.28 -10.54 24.58
CA GLY A 131 -4.90 -10.13 25.95
C GLY A 131 -3.44 -9.70 26.11
N GLN A 132 -2.61 -9.83 25.07
CA GLN A 132 -1.23 -9.33 25.07
C GLN A 132 -1.17 -7.93 24.49
N LYS A 133 -0.46 -7.01 25.16
CA LYS A 133 -0.23 -5.66 24.64
C LYS A 133 0.69 -5.73 23.42
N ILE A 134 0.32 -5.10 22.31
CA ILE A 134 1.12 -5.09 21.07
C ILE A 134 1.76 -3.75 20.76
N SER A 135 1.14 -2.65 21.18
CA SER A 135 1.68 -1.31 20.98
C SER A 135 1.07 -0.29 21.92
N ASP A 136 1.83 0.78 22.13
CA ASP A 136 1.41 2.00 22.78
C ASP A 136 1.40 3.13 21.75
N VAL A 137 0.33 3.92 21.69
CA VAL A 137 0.24 5.12 20.87
C VAL A 137 -0.04 6.33 21.75
N TYR A 138 0.78 7.35 21.58
CA TYR A 138 0.68 8.62 22.28
C TYR A 138 0.28 9.70 21.29
N VAL A 139 -0.80 10.41 21.59
CA VAL A 139 -1.31 11.49 20.74
C VAL A 139 -1.43 12.77 21.56
N TRP A 140 -0.74 13.81 21.13
CA TRP A 140 -0.83 15.14 21.75
C TRP A 140 -0.80 16.24 20.71
N LYS A 141 -1.03 17.47 21.16
CA LYS A 141 -0.94 18.65 20.31
C LYS A 141 0.13 19.61 20.80
N ASN A 142 0.88 20.21 19.91
CA ASN A 142 1.87 21.22 20.24
C ASN A 142 1.77 22.43 19.30
N LYS A 143 2.04 23.64 19.79
CA LYS A 143 2.11 24.83 18.96
C LYS A 143 3.56 25.07 18.56
N GLU A 144 3.83 25.01 17.26
CA GLU A 144 5.16 25.15 16.68
C GLU A 144 5.08 25.98 15.40
N ASN A 145 6.21 26.51 14.95
CA ASN A 145 6.30 27.14 13.64
C ASN A 145 6.25 26.05 12.56
N THR A 146 5.35 26.20 11.61
CA THR A 146 5.28 25.34 10.43
C THR A 146 6.42 25.65 9.47
N ARG A 147 6.51 24.83 8.40
CA ARG A 147 7.39 25.11 7.26
C ARG A 147 7.20 26.49 6.63
N SER A 148 6.01 27.11 6.77
CA SER A 148 5.76 28.48 6.30
C SER A 148 6.19 29.57 7.29
N GLY A 149 6.79 29.21 8.42
CA GLY A 149 7.13 30.11 9.52
C GLY A 149 5.94 30.48 10.41
N ASN A 150 4.71 30.07 10.05
CA ASN A 150 3.51 30.38 10.83
C ASN A 150 3.37 29.46 12.04
N SER A 151 3.03 30.02 13.20
CA SER A 151 2.80 29.21 14.39
C SER A 151 1.42 28.51 14.32
N ARG A 152 1.40 27.17 14.27
CA ARG A 152 0.18 26.34 14.16
C ARG A 152 0.13 25.27 15.23
N LEU A 153 -1.09 24.82 15.53
CA LEU A 153 -1.32 23.67 16.40
C LEU A 153 -1.13 22.38 15.59
N MET A 154 -0.08 21.64 15.90
CA MET A 154 0.27 20.36 15.32
C MET A 154 -0.24 19.22 16.18
N THR A 155 -0.60 18.11 15.56
CA THR A 155 -0.94 16.85 16.26
C THR A 155 0.18 15.86 16.00
N TYR A 156 0.80 15.39 17.08
CA TYR A 156 1.78 14.32 17.05
C TYR A 156 1.07 13.00 17.35
N THR A 157 1.36 11.99 16.55
CA THR A 157 1.01 10.59 16.79
C THR A 157 2.32 9.81 16.85
N VAL A 158 2.64 9.27 18.03
CA VAL A 158 3.88 8.53 18.26
C VAL A 158 3.53 7.13 18.70
N MET A 159 4.00 6.14 17.95
CA MET A 159 3.79 4.73 18.22
C MET A 159 5.06 4.10 18.78
N TYR A 160 4.88 3.23 19.76
CA TYR A 160 5.89 2.30 20.26
C TYR A 160 5.33 0.90 20.09
N GLU A 161 6.11 0.03 19.47
CA GLU A 161 5.86 -1.40 19.51
C GLU A 161 6.41 -1.95 20.83
N LEU A 162 5.69 -2.90 21.44
CA LEU A 162 6.14 -3.49 22.69
C LEU A 162 7.55 -4.10 22.52
N GLY A 163 8.42 -3.87 23.52
CA GLY A 163 9.83 -4.27 23.51
C GLY A 163 10.79 -3.30 22.83
N ILE A 164 10.28 -2.26 22.17
CA ILE A 164 11.11 -1.26 21.50
C ILE A 164 11.07 0.03 22.31
N SER A 165 12.24 0.47 22.80
CA SER A 165 12.37 1.66 23.64
C SER A 165 12.35 2.98 22.87
N VAL A 166 12.46 2.92 21.54
CA VAL A 166 12.40 4.08 20.64
C VAL A 166 11.10 4.07 19.85
N PRO A 167 10.59 5.23 19.40
CA PRO A 167 9.39 5.28 18.57
C PRO A 167 9.55 4.45 17.29
N THR A 168 8.52 3.67 16.94
CA THR A 168 8.49 2.89 15.69
C THR A 168 7.76 3.56 14.55
N SER A 169 7.04 4.64 14.86
CA SER A 169 6.45 5.56 13.91
C SER A 169 6.22 6.90 14.60
N ILE A 170 6.61 7.98 13.95
CA ILE A 170 6.32 9.34 14.37
C ILE A 170 5.62 10.04 13.21
N GLN A 171 4.39 10.51 13.43
CA GLN A 171 3.66 11.30 12.46
C GLN A 171 3.29 12.65 13.07
N ARG A 172 3.53 13.72 12.31
CA ARG A 172 3.12 15.07 12.63
C ARG A 172 2.11 15.55 11.60
N THR A 173 0.94 15.99 12.07
CA THR A 173 -0.14 16.49 11.19
C THR A 173 -0.61 17.87 11.63
N TYR A 174 -0.81 18.77 10.67
CA TYR A 174 -1.32 20.12 10.96
C TYR A 174 -2.02 20.72 9.75
N TYR A 175 -2.75 21.81 9.98
CA TYR A 175 -3.30 22.64 8.90
C TYR A 175 -2.48 23.90 8.80
N ASP A 176 -2.09 24.25 7.57
CA ASP A 176 -1.45 25.51 7.28
C ASP A 176 -2.24 26.32 6.25
N LYS A 177 -2.04 27.65 6.30
CA LYS A 177 -2.48 28.57 5.26
C LYS A 177 -1.24 29.12 4.62
N LEU A 178 -0.86 28.54 3.49
CA LEU A 178 0.27 29.04 2.73
C LEU A 178 -0.25 30.15 1.80
N GLY A 179 -0.08 31.41 2.22
CA GLY A 179 -0.48 32.58 1.44
C GLY A 179 0.28 32.71 0.11
N ASP A 180 1.52 32.25 0.10
CA ASP A 180 2.42 32.28 -1.06
C ASP A 180 2.52 30.92 -1.77
N TYR A 181 1.68 29.94 -1.41
CA TYR A 181 1.70 28.64 -2.09
C TYR A 181 1.11 28.76 -3.49
N VAL A 182 2.01 29.01 -4.44
CA VAL A 182 1.73 28.84 -5.86
C VAL A 182 1.81 27.34 -6.15
N GLY A 183 0.65 26.68 -6.03
CA GLY A 183 0.51 25.37 -6.66
C GLY A 183 0.66 25.50 -8.18
N GLU A 184 0.61 24.39 -8.90
CA GLU A 184 0.97 24.41 -10.32
C GLU A 184 0.11 25.29 -11.21
N THR A 185 -1.13 25.58 -10.83
CA THR A 185 -2.11 26.16 -11.76
C THR A 185 -2.08 27.67 -11.97
N GLY A 186 -0.94 28.35 -11.76
CA GLY A 186 -0.79 29.79 -12.05
C GLY A 186 -1.66 30.74 -11.22
N SER A 187 -2.58 30.20 -10.41
CA SER A 187 -3.56 30.95 -9.65
C SER A 187 -2.92 31.42 -8.34
N SER A 188 -1.91 32.29 -8.48
CA SER A 188 -1.38 33.06 -7.36
C SER A 188 -2.52 33.88 -6.77
N ASN A 189 -2.74 33.76 -5.45
CA ASN A 189 -3.57 34.61 -4.59
C ASN A 189 -4.88 34.02 -4.02
N VAL A 190 -5.14 32.72 -4.10
CA VAL A 190 -6.20 32.11 -3.24
C VAL A 190 -5.54 31.38 -2.07
N PRO A 191 -5.68 31.86 -0.82
CA PRO A 191 -5.16 31.17 0.35
C PRO A 191 -5.76 29.77 0.45
N ARG A 192 -4.93 28.73 0.36
CA ARG A 192 -5.38 27.34 0.50
C ARG A 192 -5.17 26.88 1.94
N ILE A 193 -6.20 26.23 2.51
CA ILE A 193 -6.04 25.47 3.74
C ILE A 193 -5.50 24.11 3.34
N ILE A 194 -4.25 23.84 3.73
CA ILE A 194 -3.54 22.62 3.38
C ILE A 194 -3.35 21.80 4.64
N LYS A 195 -3.79 20.54 4.61
CA LYS A 195 -3.40 19.56 5.61
C LYS A 195 -2.02 19.04 5.25
N VAL A 196 -1.06 19.26 6.14
CA VAL A 196 0.30 18.73 6.04
C VAL A 196 0.41 17.48 6.89
N VAL A 197 1.00 16.43 6.32
CA VAL A 197 1.35 15.19 7.01
C VAL A 197 2.84 14.96 6.81
N GLU A 198 3.57 14.83 7.90
CA GLU A 198 4.99 14.51 7.92
C GLU A 198 5.21 13.22 8.68
N ASP A 199 5.92 12.29 8.05
CA ASP A 199 6.32 11.04 8.67
C ASP A 199 7.83 11.07 8.96
N TYR A 200 8.20 10.67 10.16
CA TYR A 200 9.57 10.61 10.64
C TYR A 200 9.89 9.20 11.10
N GLU A 201 11.16 8.83 10.96
CA GLU A 201 11.73 7.60 11.49
C GLU A 201 12.52 7.89 12.77
N ALA A 202 12.65 6.88 13.62
CA ALA A 202 13.38 7.04 14.89
C ALA A 202 14.84 7.46 14.64
N GLY A 203 15.26 8.52 15.34
CA GLY A 203 16.59 9.12 15.18
C GLY A 203 16.69 10.15 14.05
N MET A 204 15.64 10.35 13.25
CA MET A 204 15.62 11.36 12.19
C MET A 204 15.05 12.69 12.71
N THR A 205 15.78 13.77 12.49
CA THR A 205 15.35 15.14 12.79
C THR A 205 14.54 15.78 11.66
N GLU A 206 14.72 15.28 10.44
CA GLU A 206 14.01 15.68 9.24
C GLU A 206 13.00 14.60 8.84
N ALA A 207 11.87 15.02 8.25
CA ALA A 207 10.85 14.09 7.80
C ALA A 207 11.41 13.21 6.67
N VAL A 208 11.02 11.94 6.63
CA VAL A 208 11.37 11.02 5.53
C VAL A 208 10.29 11.00 4.44
N SER A 209 9.09 11.50 4.76
CA SER A 209 7.94 11.61 3.87
C SER A 209 7.11 12.84 4.22
N LEU A 210 6.64 13.56 3.20
CA LEU A 210 5.81 14.77 3.34
C LEU A 210 4.60 14.68 2.39
N LYS A 211 3.40 15.02 2.87
CA LYS A 211 2.19 15.09 2.03
C LYS A 211 1.42 16.37 2.28
N TYR A 212 1.03 17.04 1.19
CA TYR A 212 0.08 18.15 1.21
C TYR A 212 -1.26 17.72 0.66
N ILE A 213 -2.32 17.87 1.45
CA ILE A 213 -3.69 17.49 1.08
C ILE A 213 -4.59 18.72 1.17
N TYR A 214 -5.27 19.05 0.08
CA TYR A 214 -6.18 20.19 0.01
C TYR A 214 -7.27 19.98 -1.04
N TYR A 215 -8.27 20.85 -1.09
CA TYR A 215 -9.29 20.86 -2.13
C TYR A 215 -9.07 22.02 -3.09
N ASP A 216 -9.20 21.77 -4.39
CA ASP A 216 -9.01 22.78 -5.42
C ASP A 216 -9.82 22.47 -6.69
N LYS A 217 -10.10 23.48 -7.50
CA LYS A 217 -10.73 23.29 -8.81
C LYS A 217 -9.64 23.02 -9.84
N ARG A 218 -9.64 21.82 -10.42
CA ARG A 218 -8.61 21.36 -11.37
C ARG A 218 -9.24 20.86 -12.66
N LYS A 219 -8.50 21.04 -13.76
CA LYS A 219 -8.77 20.38 -15.04
C LYS A 219 -8.31 18.93 -14.92
N THR A 220 -9.26 17.99 -14.95
CA THR A 220 -8.99 16.54 -14.88
C THR A 220 -8.58 16.00 -16.24
N ASN A 221 -8.17 14.72 -16.30
CA ASN A 221 -7.68 14.09 -17.53
C ASN A 221 -8.71 14.15 -18.68
N ASP A 222 -10.01 14.11 -18.38
CA ASP A 222 -11.09 14.28 -19.36
C ASP A 222 -11.31 15.74 -19.82
N GLY A 223 -10.46 16.66 -19.37
CA GLY A 223 -10.46 18.07 -19.78
C GLY A 223 -11.48 18.96 -19.05
N ILE A 224 -12.26 18.41 -18.12
CA ILE A 224 -13.30 19.14 -17.38
C ILE A 224 -12.72 19.74 -16.10
N ASN A 225 -13.12 20.96 -15.76
CA ASN A 225 -12.75 21.59 -14.50
C ASN A 225 -13.72 21.21 -13.36
N ARG A 226 -13.22 20.53 -12.31
CA ARG A 226 -14.04 20.12 -11.16
C ARG A 226 -13.30 20.30 -9.84
N MET A 227 -14.05 20.31 -8.72
CA MET A 227 -13.45 20.30 -7.39
C MET A 227 -12.88 18.91 -7.10
N VAL A 228 -11.60 18.85 -6.77
CA VAL A 228 -10.88 17.61 -6.48
C VAL A 228 -10.18 17.73 -5.11
N GLN A 229 -10.00 16.60 -4.43
CA GLN A 229 -9.00 16.50 -3.38
C GLN A 229 -7.64 16.31 -4.05
N VAL A 230 -6.74 17.27 -3.88
CA VAL A 230 -5.36 17.20 -4.34
C VAL A 230 -4.51 16.62 -3.22
N THR A 231 -3.73 15.59 -3.53
CA THR A 231 -2.68 15.05 -2.65
C THR A 231 -1.35 15.17 -3.37
N GLU A 232 -0.45 15.99 -2.83
CA GLU A 232 0.91 16.11 -3.33
C GLU A 232 1.83 15.30 -2.43
N ASN A 233 2.44 14.25 -2.97
CA ASN A 233 3.49 13.52 -2.29
C ASN A 233 4.79 14.27 -2.52
N ARG A 234 5.49 14.58 -1.43
CA ARG A 234 6.67 15.43 -1.45
C ARG A 234 7.85 14.76 -0.75
N LEU A 235 9.04 15.02 -1.29
CA LEU A 235 10.29 14.71 -0.64
C LEU A 235 10.90 15.98 -0.04
N PRO A 236 11.16 16.01 1.27
CA PRO A 236 11.92 17.08 1.89
C PRO A 236 13.40 16.98 1.47
N PHE A 237 13.99 18.08 1.05
CA PHE A 237 15.35 18.13 0.50
C PHE A 237 16.08 19.41 0.94
N GLY A 238 17.03 19.34 1.88
CA GLY A 238 17.97 20.44 2.14
C GLY A 238 17.36 21.85 2.30
N GLY A 239 16.12 21.93 2.83
CA GLY A 239 15.36 23.19 2.97
C GLY A 239 14.34 23.51 1.86
N ALA A 240 14.27 22.72 0.78
CA ALA A 240 13.26 22.80 -0.28
C ALA A 240 12.41 21.51 -0.35
N ASP A 241 11.11 21.63 -0.63
CA ASP A 241 10.21 20.47 -0.78
C ASP A 241 9.95 20.20 -2.27
N PHE A 242 10.21 18.97 -2.72
CA PHE A 242 9.97 18.56 -4.11
C PHE A 242 8.70 17.75 -4.21
N ILE A 243 7.87 18.03 -5.21
CA ILE A 243 6.69 17.22 -5.51
C ILE A 243 7.13 15.99 -6.32
N GLU A 244 6.86 14.79 -5.81
CA GLU A 244 7.12 13.53 -6.51
C GLU A 244 5.97 13.13 -7.42
N SER A 245 4.75 13.31 -6.92
CA SER A 245 3.53 12.98 -7.62
C SER A 245 2.38 13.80 -7.07
N ILE A 246 1.37 14.00 -7.91
CA ILE A 246 0.12 14.63 -7.52
C ILE A 246 -1.02 13.68 -7.84
N GLN A 247 -1.89 13.48 -6.88
CA GLN A 247 -3.11 12.72 -7.06
C GLN A 247 -4.31 13.65 -7.00
N TYR A 248 -5.19 13.53 -7.99
CA TYR A 248 -6.51 14.13 -7.95
C TYR A 248 -7.53 13.04 -7.64
N ALA A 249 -8.19 13.15 -6.49
CA ALA A 249 -9.28 12.27 -6.12
C ALA A 249 -10.61 13.04 -6.16
N TYR A 250 -11.59 12.50 -6.89
CA TYR A 250 -12.93 13.08 -6.97
C TYR A 250 -13.98 11.99 -7.16
N ARG A 251 -15.25 12.37 -7.03
CA ARG A 251 -16.38 11.46 -7.25
C ARG A 251 -17.19 11.92 -8.45
N GLU A 252 -17.61 10.97 -9.27
CA GLU A 252 -18.40 11.22 -10.47
C GLU A 252 -19.44 10.11 -10.64
N ILE A 253 -20.63 10.46 -11.11
CA ILE A 253 -21.60 9.46 -11.53
C ILE A 253 -21.24 9.05 -12.96
N LYS A 254 -20.87 7.78 -13.15
CA LYS A 254 -20.67 7.18 -14.47
C LYS A 254 -21.92 6.42 -14.88
N ASP A 255 -22.35 6.57 -16.12
CA ASP A 255 -23.49 5.83 -16.68
C ASP A 255 -23.11 4.39 -17.06
N SER A 256 -21.81 4.11 -17.20
CA SER A 256 -21.26 2.77 -17.33
C SER A 256 -20.02 2.56 -16.45
N ILE A 257 -19.87 1.35 -15.94
CA ILE A 257 -18.70 0.89 -15.19
C ILE A 257 -18.11 -0.34 -15.89
N TYR A 258 -16.92 -0.74 -15.49
CA TYR A 258 -16.34 -1.99 -15.97
C TYR A 258 -16.66 -3.13 -15.02
N THR A 259 -16.86 -4.32 -15.56
CA THR A 259 -16.96 -5.55 -14.80
C THR A 259 -16.04 -6.61 -15.38
N LYS A 260 -15.96 -7.78 -14.76
CA LYS A 260 -15.24 -8.95 -15.28
C LYS A 260 -15.68 -9.34 -16.70
N ASP A 261 -16.91 -8.97 -17.08
CA ASP A 261 -17.50 -9.26 -18.40
C ASP A 261 -17.34 -8.08 -19.39
N GLY A 262 -16.59 -7.04 -19.00
CA GLY A 262 -16.39 -5.82 -19.80
C GLY A 262 -17.25 -4.64 -19.35
N ALA A 263 -17.53 -3.70 -20.25
CA ALA A 263 -18.33 -2.52 -19.92
C ALA A 263 -19.79 -2.90 -19.60
N SER A 264 -20.32 -2.36 -18.50
CA SER A 264 -21.68 -2.57 -18.02
C SER A 264 -22.39 -1.23 -17.87
N SER A 265 -23.62 -1.12 -18.38
CA SER A 265 -24.46 0.10 -18.32
C SER A 265 -25.05 0.37 -16.92
N GLN A 266 -24.39 -0.09 -15.87
CA GLN A 266 -24.78 0.17 -14.50
C GLN A 266 -24.31 1.56 -14.07
N ARG A 267 -25.27 2.45 -13.84
CA ARG A 267 -25.00 3.80 -13.35
C ARG A 267 -24.52 3.76 -11.90
N LYS A 268 -23.30 4.26 -11.63
CA LYS A 268 -22.69 4.23 -10.29
C LYS A 268 -21.94 5.50 -9.95
N MET A 269 -21.91 5.82 -8.66
CA MET A 269 -20.97 6.80 -8.12
C MET A 269 -19.59 6.15 -8.02
N VAL A 270 -18.63 6.69 -8.75
CA VAL A 270 -17.26 6.19 -8.84
C VAL A 270 -16.34 7.21 -8.18
N THR A 271 -15.44 6.75 -7.32
CA THR A 271 -14.28 7.56 -6.89
C THR A 271 -13.18 7.37 -7.93
N ILE A 272 -12.78 8.46 -8.58
CA ILE A 272 -11.72 8.47 -9.58
C ILE A 272 -10.47 9.08 -8.94
N ILE A 273 -9.35 8.39 -9.10
CA ILE A 273 -8.03 8.83 -8.64
C ILE A 273 -7.13 8.90 -9.87
N GLU A 274 -6.75 10.11 -10.26
CA GLU A 274 -5.77 10.36 -11.32
C GLU A 274 -4.41 10.61 -10.67
N THR A 275 -3.38 9.87 -11.07
CA THR A 275 -2.01 10.07 -10.60
C THR A 275 -1.21 10.75 -11.69
N TYR A 276 -0.59 11.87 -11.35
CA TYR A 276 0.30 12.64 -12.19
C TYR A 276 1.73 12.51 -11.69
N GLU A 277 2.67 12.34 -12.62
CA GLU A 277 4.11 12.37 -12.38
C GLU A 277 4.79 13.25 -13.44
N GLY A 278 5.94 13.83 -13.11
CA GLY A 278 6.73 14.61 -14.07
C GLY A 278 7.23 15.93 -13.49
N ARG A 279 7.41 16.92 -14.35
CA ARG A 279 7.86 18.25 -13.96
C ARG A 279 6.70 19.12 -13.49
N PHE A 280 6.69 19.33 -12.19
CA PHE A 280 5.78 20.20 -11.48
C PHE A 280 6.42 21.58 -11.31
N THR A 281 6.20 22.49 -12.26
CA THR A 281 6.66 23.87 -12.12
C THR A 281 5.53 24.73 -11.54
N PRO A 282 5.76 25.43 -10.42
CA PRO A 282 4.80 26.41 -9.90
C PRO A 282 4.36 27.37 -11.00
N GLY A 283 3.05 27.52 -11.15
CA GLY A 283 2.48 28.46 -12.11
C GLY A 283 2.37 27.99 -13.57
N GLN A 284 2.73 26.75 -13.91
CA GLN A 284 2.73 26.25 -15.29
C GLN A 284 1.66 25.20 -15.61
N ASP A 285 0.54 25.13 -14.88
CA ASP A 285 -0.64 24.31 -15.17
C ASP A 285 -0.31 22.85 -15.59
N MET A 286 0.55 22.16 -14.83
CA MET A 286 0.95 20.77 -15.12
C MET A 286 1.60 20.57 -16.50
N ALA A 287 2.10 21.62 -17.16
CA ALA A 287 2.65 21.53 -18.52
C ALA A 287 3.83 20.55 -18.66
N GLY A 288 4.53 20.26 -17.56
CA GLY A 288 5.60 19.26 -17.51
C GLY A 288 5.21 17.93 -16.87
N ALA A 289 3.97 17.79 -16.40
CA ALA A 289 3.45 16.62 -15.71
C ALA A 289 2.43 15.87 -16.56
N LEU A 290 2.39 14.56 -16.40
CA LEU A 290 1.59 13.66 -17.23
C LEU A 290 0.84 12.70 -16.33
N VAL A 291 -0.37 12.32 -16.72
CA VAL A 291 -1.12 11.27 -16.04
C VAL A 291 -0.37 9.95 -16.25
N THR A 292 -0.08 9.25 -15.16
CA THR A 292 0.61 7.94 -15.16
C THR A 292 -0.27 6.79 -14.70
N GLY A 293 -1.45 7.08 -14.16
CA GLY A 293 -2.45 6.07 -13.82
C GLY A 293 -3.79 6.70 -13.51
N ILE A 294 -4.86 6.00 -13.87
CA ILE A 294 -6.22 6.36 -13.49
C ILE A 294 -6.83 5.14 -12.81
N GLN A 295 -7.35 5.34 -11.60
CA GLN A 295 -8.01 4.30 -10.83
C GLN A 295 -9.45 4.69 -10.56
N TRP A 296 -10.37 3.76 -10.81
CA TRP A 296 -11.78 3.89 -10.47
C TRP A 296 -12.09 2.93 -9.33
N GLU A 297 -12.68 3.46 -8.26
CA GLU A 297 -13.17 2.69 -7.13
C GLU A 297 -14.68 2.83 -7.02
N TYR A 298 -15.37 1.70 -7.01
CA TYR A 298 -16.83 1.62 -6.87
C TYR A 298 -17.22 0.30 -6.20
N SER A 299 -18.50 0.13 -5.92
CA SER A 299 -19.04 -1.11 -5.38
C SER A 299 -20.13 -1.64 -6.29
N ILE A 300 -20.19 -2.96 -6.41
CA ILE A 300 -21.23 -3.69 -7.13
C ILE A 300 -21.95 -4.58 -6.12
N ALA A 301 -23.27 -4.42 -6.02
CA ALA A 301 -24.12 -5.37 -5.34
C ALA A 301 -24.41 -6.53 -6.30
N ASP A 302 -23.78 -7.68 -6.04
CA ASP A 302 -24.06 -8.92 -6.74
C ASP A 302 -25.24 -9.61 -6.04
N LEU A 303 -26.43 -9.42 -6.59
CA LEU A 303 -27.68 -9.95 -6.02
C LEU A 303 -27.79 -11.48 -6.15
N ALA A 304 -27.11 -12.08 -7.12
CA ALA A 304 -27.09 -13.54 -7.29
C ALA A 304 -26.24 -14.19 -6.19
N ASP A 305 -25.06 -13.62 -5.93
CA ASP A 305 -24.14 -14.12 -4.90
C ASP A 305 -24.45 -13.59 -3.49
N LYS A 306 -25.37 -12.63 -3.36
CA LYS A 306 -25.64 -11.84 -2.14
C LYS A 306 -24.37 -11.24 -1.53
N LYS A 307 -23.51 -10.67 -2.39
CA LYS A 307 -22.23 -10.08 -1.99
C LYS A 307 -22.08 -8.65 -2.49
N ILE A 308 -21.42 -7.82 -1.70
CA ILE A 308 -20.93 -6.53 -2.16
C ILE A 308 -19.49 -6.72 -2.56
N LYS A 309 -19.21 -6.43 -3.83
CA LYS A 309 -17.85 -6.49 -4.35
C LYS A 309 -17.36 -5.07 -4.54
N LYS A 310 -16.34 -4.69 -3.77
CA LYS A 310 -15.58 -3.46 -4.02
C LYS A 310 -14.70 -3.69 -5.24
N VAL A 311 -14.82 -2.82 -6.23
CA VAL A 311 -14.09 -2.97 -7.49
C VAL A 311 -13.09 -1.82 -7.61
N THR A 312 -11.84 -2.19 -7.89
CA THR A 312 -10.78 -1.27 -8.26
C THR A 312 -10.43 -1.55 -9.72
N ALA A 313 -10.74 -0.61 -10.61
CA ALA A 313 -10.38 -0.67 -12.02
C ALA A 313 -9.19 0.26 -12.29
N TYR A 314 -8.10 -0.29 -12.79
CA TYR A 314 -6.90 0.47 -13.13
C TYR A 314 -6.78 0.60 -14.65
N PHE A 315 -6.61 1.84 -15.09
CA PHE A 315 -6.45 2.23 -16.48
C PHE A 315 -5.05 2.77 -16.69
N GLU A 316 -4.43 2.35 -17.79
CA GLU A 316 -3.27 3.03 -18.31
C GLU A 316 -3.70 4.26 -19.12
N PRO A 317 -3.00 5.39 -18.99
CA PRO A 317 -3.25 6.57 -19.80
C PRO A 317 -3.25 6.25 -21.30
N GLY A 318 -4.25 6.78 -22.02
CA GLY A 318 -4.45 6.52 -23.46
C GLY A 318 -5.32 5.29 -23.76
N LEU A 319 -5.62 4.44 -22.78
CA LEU A 319 -6.53 3.31 -22.96
C LEU A 319 -7.94 3.63 -22.47
N ALA A 320 -8.93 3.30 -23.30
CA ALA A 320 -10.34 3.49 -22.95
C ALA A 320 -10.87 2.45 -21.96
N GLN A 321 -10.20 1.31 -21.85
CA GLN A 321 -10.56 0.16 -21.01
C GLN A 321 -9.51 -0.10 -19.92
N PRO A 322 -9.90 -0.67 -18.77
CA PRO A 322 -8.96 -0.97 -17.70
C PRO A 322 -8.03 -2.12 -18.10
N VAL A 323 -6.77 -2.02 -17.71
CA VAL A 323 -5.78 -3.11 -17.88
C VAL A 323 -5.81 -4.10 -16.73
N SER A 324 -6.37 -3.68 -15.59
CA SER A 324 -6.52 -4.51 -14.39
C SER A 324 -7.83 -4.19 -13.68
N LEU A 325 -8.54 -5.23 -13.24
CA LEU A 325 -9.71 -5.14 -12.38
C LEU A 325 -9.46 -6.02 -11.15
N GLN A 326 -9.73 -5.47 -9.97
CA GLN A 326 -9.67 -6.22 -8.71
C GLN A 326 -11.02 -6.15 -8.01
N TYR A 327 -11.54 -7.31 -7.63
CA TYR A 327 -12.76 -7.46 -6.85
C TYR A 327 -12.40 -7.88 -5.43
N THR A 328 -12.78 -7.07 -4.44
CA THR A 328 -12.61 -7.40 -3.02
C THR A 328 -13.97 -7.55 -2.36
N TYR A 329 -14.21 -8.68 -1.70
CA TYR A 329 -15.44 -8.92 -0.93
C TYR A 329 -15.20 -9.86 0.24
N LYS A 330 -16.17 -9.94 1.16
CA LYS A 330 -16.13 -10.88 2.29
C LYS A 330 -17.10 -12.03 2.08
N THR A 331 -16.75 -13.20 2.60
CA THR A 331 -17.62 -14.39 2.62
C THR A 331 -17.27 -15.28 3.80
N THR A 332 -18.03 -16.34 4.03
CA THR A 332 -17.70 -17.36 5.03
C THR A 332 -17.42 -18.70 4.36
N ASP A 333 -16.45 -19.42 4.90
CA ASP A 333 -16.08 -20.75 4.44
C ASP A 333 -15.49 -21.55 5.60
N ILE A 334 -15.38 -22.87 5.46
CA ILE A 334 -14.86 -23.75 6.50
C ILE A 334 -13.34 -23.89 6.36
N ARG A 335 -12.61 -23.64 7.44
CA ARG A 335 -11.17 -23.92 7.58
C ARG A 335 -10.89 -24.52 8.94
N ALA A 336 -10.12 -25.60 8.97
CA ALA A 336 -9.86 -26.41 10.16
C ALA A 336 -11.14 -26.80 10.92
N GLY A 337 -12.22 -27.10 10.19
CA GLY A 337 -13.52 -27.46 10.78
C GLY A 337 -14.34 -26.30 11.38
N GLU A 338 -13.83 -25.07 11.34
CA GLU A 338 -14.52 -23.87 11.84
C GLU A 338 -14.94 -22.95 10.70
N THR A 339 -16.10 -22.30 10.86
CA THR A 339 -16.54 -21.24 9.93
C THR A 339 -15.65 -20.01 10.12
N ARG A 340 -14.96 -19.59 9.07
CA ARG A 340 -14.10 -18.41 9.06
C ARG A 340 -14.67 -17.32 8.17
N LEU A 341 -14.44 -16.06 8.56
CA LEU A 341 -14.69 -14.90 7.70
C LEU A 341 -13.48 -14.71 6.79
N LEU A 342 -13.69 -14.87 5.48
CA LEU A 342 -12.67 -14.72 4.44
C LEU A 342 -12.84 -13.37 3.75
N THR A 343 -11.72 -12.72 3.46
CA THR A 343 -11.63 -11.66 2.44
C THR A 343 -11.14 -12.31 1.16
N ILE A 344 -11.90 -12.14 0.08
CA ILE A 344 -11.58 -12.65 -1.24
C ILE A 344 -11.11 -11.48 -2.10
N VAL A 345 -10.00 -11.66 -2.81
CA VAL A 345 -9.49 -10.73 -3.81
C VAL A 345 -9.36 -11.46 -5.14
N GLU A 346 -10.25 -11.20 -6.09
CA GLU A 346 -10.15 -11.72 -7.46
C GLU A 346 -9.46 -10.68 -8.33
N SER A 347 -8.46 -11.10 -9.11
CA SER A 347 -7.69 -10.25 -10.00
C SER A 347 -7.90 -10.66 -11.45
N TYR A 348 -8.20 -9.67 -12.29
CA TYR A 348 -8.37 -9.83 -13.72
C TYR A 348 -7.41 -8.87 -14.43
N GLU A 349 -6.69 -9.35 -15.44
CA GLU A 349 -5.89 -8.52 -16.33
C GLU A 349 -6.52 -8.51 -17.72
N ASN A 350 -6.82 -7.32 -18.25
CA ASN A 350 -7.54 -7.16 -19.52
C ASN A 350 -8.84 -8.00 -19.60
N ASN A 351 -9.62 -8.02 -18.51
CA ASN A 351 -10.83 -8.84 -18.33
C ASN A 351 -10.60 -10.37 -18.34
N ILE A 352 -9.35 -10.84 -18.31
CA ILE A 352 -9.01 -12.26 -18.15
C ILE A 352 -8.78 -12.52 -16.68
N PHE A 353 -9.46 -13.52 -16.12
CA PHE A 353 -9.23 -13.95 -14.74
C PHE A 353 -7.81 -14.50 -14.58
N VAL A 354 -7.04 -13.93 -13.65
CA VAL A 354 -5.64 -14.31 -13.40
C VAL A 354 -5.52 -15.07 -12.09
N SER A 355 -6.09 -14.53 -11.01
CA SER A 355 -5.91 -15.13 -9.70
C SER A 355 -7.04 -14.81 -8.72
N THR A 356 -7.14 -15.64 -7.68
CA THR A 356 -7.94 -15.37 -6.49
C THR A 356 -7.07 -15.53 -5.26
N GLN A 357 -7.12 -14.55 -4.36
CA GLN A 357 -6.58 -14.69 -3.01
C GLN A 357 -7.72 -14.86 -2.01
N LYS A 358 -7.59 -15.83 -1.11
CA LYS A 358 -8.50 -16.01 0.03
C LYS A 358 -7.74 -15.79 1.32
N ILE A 359 -8.14 -14.77 2.08
CA ILE A 359 -7.42 -14.30 3.25
C ILE A 359 -8.33 -14.43 4.47
N TRP A 360 -7.87 -15.11 5.52
CA TRP A 360 -8.60 -15.19 6.79
C TRP A 360 -7.63 -15.14 7.97
N LYS A 361 -8.20 -15.04 9.16
CA LYS A 361 -7.46 -15.14 10.41
C LYS A 361 -7.99 -16.29 11.24
N ALA A 362 -7.12 -16.93 12.00
CA ALA A 362 -7.44 -17.97 12.96
C ALA A 362 -6.61 -17.81 14.23
N VAL A 363 -7.11 -18.32 15.35
CA VAL A 363 -6.34 -18.44 16.59
C VAL A 363 -5.89 -19.87 16.72
N GLU A 364 -4.59 -20.12 16.75
CA GLU A 364 -4.02 -21.45 16.88
C GLU A 364 -2.71 -21.43 17.67
N SER A 365 -2.34 -22.56 18.26
CA SER A 365 -1.03 -22.74 18.88
C SER A 365 0.05 -22.85 17.81
N VAL A 366 1.07 -22.01 17.90
CA VAL A 366 2.14 -21.95 16.91
C VAL A 366 3.44 -22.51 17.48
N ILE A 367 4.20 -23.19 16.63
CA ILE A 367 5.57 -23.61 16.90
C ILE A 367 6.48 -22.71 16.07
N ASP A 368 7.54 -22.20 16.70
CA ASP A 368 8.58 -21.45 16.01
C ASP A 368 9.17 -22.32 14.90
N PRO A 369 9.09 -21.90 13.64
CA PRO A 369 9.50 -22.72 12.51
C PRO A 369 11.00 -22.95 12.39
N ILE A 370 11.80 -22.13 13.07
CA ILE A 370 13.27 -22.13 13.07
C ILE A 370 13.78 -22.92 14.29
N THR A 371 13.22 -22.67 15.47
CA THR A 371 13.72 -23.25 16.74
C THR A 371 12.94 -24.47 17.22
N GLY A 372 11.72 -24.70 16.71
CA GLY A 372 10.84 -25.77 17.17
C GLY A 372 10.20 -25.52 18.54
N VAL A 373 10.40 -24.35 19.14
CA VAL A 373 9.85 -23.98 20.46
C VAL A 373 8.39 -23.53 20.32
N SER A 374 7.53 -23.92 21.26
CA SER A 374 6.14 -23.44 21.27
C SER A 374 6.06 -21.93 21.55
N GLN A 375 5.21 -21.24 20.80
CA GLN A 375 4.94 -19.81 20.94
C GLN A 375 3.53 -19.52 21.48
N ASP A 376 2.89 -20.51 22.11
CA ASP A 376 1.48 -20.46 22.56
C ASP A 376 0.49 -20.12 21.44
N SER A 377 -0.74 -19.75 21.82
CA SER A 377 -1.77 -19.31 20.88
C SER A 377 -1.46 -17.94 20.30
N LYS A 378 -1.59 -17.82 18.97
CA LYS A 378 -1.38 -16.59 18.20
C LYS A 378 -2.51 -16.36 17.21
N VAL A 379 -2.74 -15.09 16.85
CA VAL A 379 -3.58 -14.77 15.69
C VAL A 379 -2.72 -14.95 14.45
N VAL A 380 -3.10 -15.94 13.64
CA VAL A 380 -2.43 -16.28 12.39
C VAL A 380 -3.28 -15.79 11.23
N THR A 381 -2.68 -15.01 10.34
CA THR A 381 -3.29 -14.57 9.08
C THR A 381 -2.84 -15.53 7.99
N TYR A 382 -3.80 -16.15 7.33
CA TYR A 382 -3.61 -17.05 6.20
C TYR A 382 -3.92 -16.33 4.89
N ARG A 383 -3.20 -16.69 3.82
CA ARG A 383 -3.51 -16.31 2.45
C ARG A 383 -3.32 -17.53 1.55
N GLU A 384 -4.41 -18.01 0.98
CA GLU A 384 -4.38 -18.93 -0.16
C GLU A 384 -4.27 -18.11 -1.45
N THR A 385 -3.38 -18.48 -2.36
CA THR A 385 -3.30 -17.92 -3.70
C THR A 385 -3.69 -18.99 -4.72
N TYR A 386 -4.70 -18.69 -5.53
CA TYR A 386 -5.15 -19.55 -6.61
C TYR A 386 -4.85 -18.88 -7.94
N GLU A 387 -4.31 -19.63 -8.89
CA GLU A 387 -4.16 -19.24 -10.29
C GLU A 387 -4.90 -20.25 -11.15
N PHE A 388 -5.75 -19.78 -12.07
CA PHE A 388 -6.61 -20.65 -12.90
C PHE A 388 -7.38 -21.71 -12.07
N ASP A 389 -7.94 -21.27 -10.94
CA ASP A 389 -8.64 -22.11 -9.94
C ASP A 389 -7.82 -23.23 -9.28
N MET A 390 -6.50 -23.25 -9.49
CA MET A 390 -5.57 -24.14 -8.81
C MET A 390 -4.89 -23.41 -7.66
N LEU A 391 -4.90 -24.02 -6.46
CA LEU A 391 -4.15 -23.48 -5.32
C LEU A 391 -2.65 -23.63 -5.60
N VAL A 392 -1.93 -22.51 -5.69
CA VAL A 392 -0.48 -22.48 -5.99
C VAL A 392 0.36 -22.28 -4.73
N SER A 393 -0.15 -21.54 -3.76
CA SER A 393 0.55 -21.31 -2.49
C SER A 393 -0.39 -21.04 -1.32
N VAL A 394 0.08 -21.38 -0.13
CA VAL A 394 -0.53 -20.97 1.14
C VAL A 394 0.52 -20.24 1.96
N GLU A 395 0.27 -18.97 2.22
CA GLU A 395 1.06 -18.17 3.15
C GLU A 395 0.38 -18.16 4.51
N ARG A 396 1.15 -18.25 5.60
CA ARG A 396 0.66 -17.93 6.93
C ARG A 396 1.62 -16.99 7.64
N SER A 397 1.08 -16.04 8.40
CA SER A 397 1.87 -15.04 9.12
C SER A 397 1.28 -14.73 10.48
N TRP A 398 2.14 -14.46 11.45
CA TRP A 398 1.73 -14.15 12.82
C TRP A 398 2.79 -13.29 13.50
N ARG A 399 2.45 -12.76 14.69
CA ARG A 399 3.38 -11.99 15.51
C ARG A 399 3.67 -12.72 16.81
N HIS A 400 4.89 -12.61 17.29
CA HIS A 400 5.36 -13.21 18.54
C HIS A 400 6.27 -12.22 19.27
N PHE A 401 6.37 -12.37 20.59
CA PHE A 401 7.27 -11.61 21.42
C PHE A 401 8.33 -12.55 21.96
N ASP A 402 9.59 -12.28 21.63
CA ASP A 402 10.69 -13.07 22.18
C ASP A 402 10.88 -12.81 23.69
N ALA A 403 11.86 -13.50 24.29
CA ALA A 403 12.19 -13.34 25.70
C ALA A 403 12.60 -11.91 26.10
N ALA A 404 13.06 -11.09 25.14
CA ALA A 404 13.38 -9.68 25.34
C ALA A 404 12.17 -8.75 25.11
N LEU A 405 10.98 -9.32 24.94
CA LEU A 405 9.72 -8.66 24.58
C LEU A 405 9.75 -7.98 23.20
N LYS A 406 10.71 -8.31 22.34
CA LYS A 406 10.79 -7.77 20.99
C LYS A 406 9.69 -8.39 20.14
N MET A 407 8.92 -7.54 19.46
CA MET A 407 7.94 -8.03 18.51
C MET A 407 8.63 -8.54 17.24
N ILE A 408 8.33 -9.78 16.89
CA ILE A 408 8.78 -10.48 15.69
C ILE A 408 7.54 -10.85 14.88
N SER A 409 7.55 -10.53 13.60
CA SER A 409 6.57 -11.03 12.63
C SER A 409 7.18 -12.21 11.88
N TYR A 410 6.50 -13.35 11.91
CA TYR A 410 6.86 -14.53 11.12
C TYR A 410 5.95 -14.61 9.90
N GLY A 411 6.50 -15.05 8.78
CA GLY A 411 5.78 -15.46 7.58
C GLY A 411 6.32 -16.79 7.10
N GLU A 412 5.45 -17.70 6.69
CA GLU A 412 5.81 -18.96 6.05
C GLU A 412 5.09 -19.07 4.71
N ILE A 413 5.78 -19.61 3.71
CA ILE A 413 5.20 -19.93 2.41
C ILE A 413 5.25 -21.44 2.23
N TYR A 414 4.09 -22.04 1.98
CA TYR A 414 3.94 -23.44 1.64
C TYR A 414 3.51 -23.55 0.17
N GLU A 415 4.23 -24.38 -0.56
CA GLU A 415 4.00 -24.67 -1.97
C GLU A 415 3.84 -26.18 -2.16
N GLY A 416 3.08 -26.59 -3.18
CA GLY A 416 2.80 -27.99 -3.46
C GLY A 416 1.32 -28.26 -3.68
N TYR A 417 0.94 -29.53 -3.74
CA TYR A 417 -0.42 -29.93 -4.06
C TYR A 417 -1.27 -30.07 -2.79
N ILE A 418 -2.39 -29.35 -2.73
CA ILE A 418 -3.48 -29.57 -1.76
C ILE A 418 -4.72 -29.97 -2.55
N GLY A 419 -5.25 -31.15 -2.25
CA GLY A 419 -6.50 -31.62 -2.85
C GLY A 419 -7.67 -30.69 -2.50
N LYS A 420 -8.63 -30.54 -3.42
CA LYS A 420 -9.79 -29.66 -3.23
C LYS A 420 -10.57 -29.96 -1.95
N ASP A 421 -10.67 -31.24 -1.59
CA ASP A 421 -11.37 -31.69 -0.37
C ASP A 421 -10.56 -31.43 0.92
N ASP A 422 -9.25 -31.22 0.80
CA ASP A 422 -8.35 -30.97 1.93
C ASP A 422 -8.19 -29.48 2.27
N ILE A 423 -8.67 -28.58 1.41
CA ILE A 423 -8.65 -27.12 1.66
C ILE A 423 -9.34 -26.79 2.98
N LYS A 424 -10.43 -27.50 3.32
CA LYS A 424 -11.15 -27.33 4.59
C LYS A 424 -10.32 -27.70 5.82
N ASN A 425 -9.22 -28.43 5.64
CA ASN A 425 -8.32 -28.86 6.72
C ASN A 425 -7.14 -27.91 6.92
N ILE A 426 -6.99 -26.87 6.10
CA ILE A 426 -5.84 -25.94 6.19
C ILE A 426 -5.78 -25.32 7.59
N SER A 427 -4.69 -25.62 8.28
CA SER A 427 -4.30 -25.19 9.61
C SER A 427 -2.78 -25.26 9.72
N GLY A 428 -2.21 -24.72 10.79
CA GLY A 428 -0.76 -24.73 10.97
C GLY A 428 -0.20 -26.15 11.08
N SER A 429 -0.91 -27.04 11.75
CA SER A 429 -0.54 -28.45 11.91
C SER A 429 -0.70 -29.26 10.62
N TYR A 430 -1.75 -28.99 9.84
CA TYR A 430 -1.96 -29.63 8.54
C TYR A 430 -0.82 -29.27 7.58
N LEU A 431 -0.50 -27.97 7.46
CA LEU A 431 0.56 -27.50 6.56
C LEU A 431 1.94 -28.08 6.92
N ALA A 432 2.25 -28.17 8.22
CA ALA A 432 3.54 -28.67 8.69
C ALA A 432 3.69 -30.21 8.60
N SER A 433 2.58 -30.96 8.61
CA SER A 433 2.62 -32.44 8.60
C SER A 433 2.33 -33.06 7.22
N ASN A 434 1.79 -32.29 6.28
CA ASN A 434 1.47 -32.80 4.96
C ASN A 434 2.74 -32.93 4.09
N SER A 435 3.13 -34.17 3.80
CA SER A 435 4.31 -34.49 2.98
C SER A 435 4.24 -34.05 1.52
N SER A 436 3.04 -33.70 1.02
CA SER A 436 2.85 -33.17 -0.34
C SER A 436 3.12 -31.66 -0.43
N LEU A 437 3.41 -31.02 0.70
CA LEU A 437 3.75 -29.61 0.80
C LEU A 437 5.20 -29.42 1.17
N VAL A 438 5.81 -28.39 0.59
CA VAL A 438 7.13 -27.92 0.93
C VAL A 438 6.99 -26.53 1.52
N ARG A 439 7.50 -26.33 2.73
CA ARG A 439 7.73 -25.00 3.28
C ARG A 439 8.93 -24.38 2.56
N SER A 440 8.67 -23.59 1.52
CA SER A 440 9.71 -23.05 0.64
C SER A 440 10.53 -21.97 1.33
N SER A 441 9.88 -21.11 2.11
CA SER A 441 10.56 -20.06 2.87
C SER A 441 9.88 -19.73 4.20
N VAL A 442 10.70 -19.26 5.14
CA VAL A 442 10.30 -18.61 6.37
C VAL A 442 10.94 -17.23 6.40
N GLN A 443 10.14 -16.19 6.60
CA GLN A 443 10.60 -14.84 6.85
C GLN A 443 10.39 -14.49 8.32
N LYS A 444 11.44 -13.95 8.95
CA LYS A 444 11.39 -13.42 10.30
C LYS A 444 11.75 -11.93 10.24
N ILE A 445 10.78 -11.10 10.59
CA ILE A 445 10.85 -9.64 10.45
C ILE A 445 10.74 -9.01 11.83
N TYR A 446 11.68 -8.14 12.18
CA TYR A 446 11.63 -7.41 13.45
C TYR A 446 12.30 -6.04 13.31
N LYS A 447 12.04 -5.15 14.26
CA LYS A 447 12.70 -3.85 14.33
C LYS A 447 13.70 -3.80 15.48
N GLU A 448 14.82 -3.12 15.29
CA GLU A 448 15.78 -2.89 16.37
C GLU A 448 16.61 -1.60 16.18
N PRO A 449 17.12 -1.00 17.26
CA PRO A 449 18.11 0.05 17.17
C PRO A 449 19.39 -0.45 16.49
N TYR A 450 19.77 0.18 15.38
CA TYR A 450 20.97 -0.14 14.59
C TYR A 450 21.61 1.15 14.10
N LYS A 451 22.89 1.35 14.40
CA LYS A 451 23.67 2.58 14.03
C LYS A 451 22.96 3.90 14.42
N GLY A 452 22.25 3.92 15.55
CA GLY A 452 21.49 5.10 16.00
C GLY A 452 20.19 5.37 15.25
N ARG A 453 19.77 4.44 14.37
CA ARG A 453 18.50 4.43 13.65
C ARG A 453 17.64 3.28 14.14
N LEU A 454 16.35 3.29 13.80
CA LEU A 454 15.52 2.09 13.88
C LEU A 454 15.58 1.36 12.54
N ALA A 455 16.15 0.16 12.53
CA ALA A 455 16.20 -0.68 11.34
C ALA A 455 15.11 -1.74 11.39
N THR A 456 14.51 -2.01 10.23
CA THR A 456 13.73 -3.23 9.97
C THR A 456 14.69 -4.31 9.48
N ILE A 457 14.75 -5.42 10.20
CA ILE A 457 15.56 -6.57 9.86
C ILE A 457 14.64 -7.64 9.28
N VAL A 458 15.03 -8.18 8.13
CA VAL A 458 14.33 -9.28 7.45
C VAL A 458 15.31 -10.43 7.32
N GLU A 459 15.08 -11.50 8.06
CA GLU A 459 15.82 -12.76 7.94
C GLU A 459 14.99 -13.73 7.09
N THR A 460 15.57 -14.26 6.02
CA THR A 460 14.94 -15.28 5.18
C THR A 460 15.63 -16.61 5.41
N TYR A 461 14.86 -17.63 5.74
CA TYR A 461 15.29 -19.01 5.90
C TYR A 461 14.63 -19.83 4.80
N GLU A 462 15.42 -20.60 4.05
CA GLU A 462 14.92 -21.44 2.96
C GLU A 462 14.97 -22.91 3.38
N LEU A 463 14.04 -23.73 2.87
CA LEU A 463 14.10 -25.20 2.96
C LEU A 463 14.38 -25.76 4.37
N ASN A 464 13.79 -25.15 5.41
CA ASN A 464 13.93 -25.54 6.82
C ASN A 464 15.34 -25.37 7.41
N LEU A 465 16.18 -24.51 6.84
CA LEU A 465 17.44 -24.11 7.47
C LEU A 465 17.19 -23.44 8.82
N THR A 466 18.07 -23.70 9.78
CA THR A 466 18.05 -23.08 11.12
C THR A 466 18.87 -21.78 11.18
N SER A 467 19.62 -21.48 10.12
CA SER A 467 20.34 -20.22 9.92
C SER A 467 19.76 -19.50 8.70
N PRO A 468 19.65 -18.17 8.72
CA PRO A 468 19.10 -17.41 7.62
C PRO A 468 20.00 -17.53 6.38
N ALA A 469 19.39 -17.80 5.22
CA ALA A 469 20.06 -17.76 3.93
C ALA A 469 20.43 -16.32 3.53
N SER A 470 19.59 -15.36 3.90
CA SER A 470 19.84 -13.93 3.68
C SER A 470 19.30 -13.09 4.83
N ILE A 471 19.96 -11.98 5.13
CA ILE A 471 19.51 -10.98 6.10
C ILE A 471 19.54 -9.61 5.43
N GLN A 472 18.41 -8.89 5.46
CA GLN A 472 18.33 -7.51 5.02
C GLN A 472 18.16 -6.58 6.22
N LYS A 473 18.90 -5.47 6.22
CA LYS A 473 18.71 -4.38 7.19
C LYS A 473 18.28 -3.12 6.46
N ILE A 474 17.09 -2.63 6.78
CA ILE A 474 16.44 -1.52 6.07
C ILE A 474 16.21 -0.38 7.05
N TYR A 475 16.77 0.79 6.76
CA TYR A 475 16.63 1.99 7.58
C TYR A 475 16.78 3.26 6.75
N TYR A 476 16.53 4.42 7.36
CA TYR A 476 16.81 5.72 6.75
C TYR A 476 18.04 6.35 7.42
N ASP A 477 18.87 7.02 6.61
CA ASP A 477 20.05 7.71 7.13
C ASP A 477 20.45 8.91 6.26
N ASN A 478 21.24 9.82 6.82
CA ASN A 478 21.84 10.94 6.08
C ASN A 478 23.26 10.58 5.68
N VAL A 479 23.47 10.30 4.38
CA VAL A 479 24.75 9.82 3.83
C VAL A 479 25.24 10.72 2.72
N ASN A 480 26.54 10.75 2.50
CA ASN A 480 27.15 11.42 1.36
C ASN A 480 27.12 10.50 0.13
N THR A 481 26.09 10.64 -0.70
CA THR A 481 25.90 9.84 -1.93
C THR A 481 26.91 10.21 -3.00
N ASN A 482 27.23 9.25 -3.89
CA ASN A 482 28.19 9.49 -4.97
C ASN A 482 27.66 10.50 -5.99
N GLN A 483 26.37 10.41 -6.34
CA GLN A 483 25.79 11.23 -7.41
C GLN A 483 25.23 12.58 -6.94
N ASP A 484 25.06 12.81 -5.63
CA ASP A 484 24.28 13.96 -5.19
C ASP A 484 24.62 14.45 -3.76
N GLY A 485 25.76 14.05 -3.22
CA GLY A 485 26.25 14.56 -1.95
C GLY A 485 25.45 14.10 -0.72
N ALA A 486 25.56 14.86 0.38
CA ALA A 486 24.87 14.59 1.65
C ALA A 486 23.33 14.62 1.50
N ARG A 487 22.65 13.53 1.88
CA ARG A 487 21.20 13.37 1.72
C ARG A 487 20.62 12.28 2.60
N ILE A 488 19.34 12.43 2.93
CA ILE A 488 18.51 11.35 3.46
C ILE A 488 18.24 10.31 2.37
N VAL A 489 18.61 9.07 2.65
CA VAL A 489 18.38 7.93 1.76
C VAL A 489 17.72 6.79 2.53
N LYS A 490 17.00 5.93 1.81
CA LYS A 490 16.70 4.59 2.32
C LYS A 490 17.92 3.72 2.08
N VAL A 491 18.46 3.15 3.15
CA VAL A 491 19.59 2.22 3.12
C VAL A 491 19.04 0.79 3.17
N ILE A 492 19.53 -0.06 2.28
CA ILE A 492 19.32 -1.51 2.34
C ILE A 492 20.69 -2.19 2.38
N GLU A 493 21.02 -2.82 3.50
CA GLU A 493 22.20 -3.67 3.61
C GLU A 493 21.78 -5.13 3.39
N ASN A 494 22.42 -5.83 2.45
CA ASN A 494 22.21 -7.25 2.23
C ASN A 494 23.38 -8.04 2.81
N TRP A 495 23.05 -9.03 3.64
CA TRP A 495 23.99 -9.88 4.33
C TRP A 495 23.69 -11.34 4.05
N ILE A 496 24.72 -12.16 4.01
CA ILE A 496 24.61 -13.63 4.03
C ILE A 496 25.20 -14.17 5.31
N GLN A 497 24.71 -15.33 5.73
CA GLN A 497 25.29 -16.08 6.83
C GLN A 497 25.99 -17.33 6.28
N LEU A 498 27.29 -17.44 6.58
CA LEU A 498 28.11 -18.60 6.26
C LEU A 498 28.64 -19.19 7.57
N GLY A 499 28.00 -20.28 8.02
CA GLY A 499 28.22 -20.83 9.37
C GLY A 499 27.81 -19.82 10.44
N ASP A 500 28.71 -19.52 11.38
CA ASP A 500 28.46 -18.58 12.49
C ASP A 500 28.83 -17.13 12.15
N LYS A 501 29.27 -16.85 10.91
CA LYS A 501 29.70 -15.51 10.49
C LYS A 501 28.71 -14.90 9.51
N GLN A 502 28.47 -13.60 9.70
CA GLN A 502 27.69 -12.79 8.77
C GLN A 502 28.63 -11.94 7.93
N TYR A 503 28.35 -11.89 6.62
CA TYR A 503 29.11 -11.11 5.65
C TYR A 503 28.16 -10.18 4.92
N GLN A 504 28.44 -8.88 4.97
CA GLN A 504 27.70 -7.91 4.16
C GLN A 504 28.14 -8.08 2.71
N GLN A 505 27.20 -8.43 1.84
CA GLN A 505 27.47 -8.58 0.41
C GLN A 505 27.35 -7.24 -0.32
N SER A 506 26.32 -6.48 0.02
CA SER A 506 26.06 -5.21 -0.64
C SER A 506 25.35 -4.21 0.27
N MET A 507 25.44 -2.95 -0.13
CA MET A 507 24.71 -1.83 0.45
C MET A 507 24.09 -1.03 -0.67
N GLN A 508 22.81 -0.70 -0.55
CA GLN A 508 22.11 0.14 -1.51
C GLN A 508 21.67 1.44 -0.86
N TYR A 509 21.94 2.55 -1.53
CA TYR A 509 21.36 3.85 -1.23
C TYR A 509 20.28 4.16 -2.24
N ILE A 510 19.04 4.25 -1.76
CA ILE A 510 17.87 4.52 -2.57
C ILE A 510 17.33 5.90 -2.21
N TYR A 511 17.29 6.77 -3.21
CA TYR A 511 16.78 8.12 -3.07
C TYR A 511 16.24 8.61 -4.41
N ARG A 512 15.65 9.79 -4.44
CA ARG A 512 15.19 10.39 -5.69
C ARG A 512 15.84 11.75 -5.90
N LYS A 513 16.09 12.08 -7.16
CA LYS A 513 16.53 13.41 -7.58
C LYS A 513 16.02 13.75 -8.96
N LYS A 514 16.15 15.02 -9.35
CA LYS A 514 16.12 15.39 -10.75
C LYS A 514 17.44 15.00 -11.40
N ASP A 515 17.36 14.41 -12.58
CA ASP A 515 18.55 14.05 -13.34
C ASP A 515 18.25 14.07 -14.84
N ASN A 516 19.27 14.30 -15.65
CA ASN A 516 19.17 14.13 -17.10
C ASN A 516 19.33 12.65 -17.42
N VAL A 517 18.32 12.08 -18.09
CA VAL A 517 18.28 10.67 -18.46
C VAL A 517 17.91 10.49 -19.92
N VAL A 518 18.22 9.32 -20.48
CA VAL A 518 17.91 8.97 -21.86
C VAL A 518 16.40 8.79 -22.01
N ILE A 519 15.75 9.60 -22.85
CA ILE A 519 14.32 9.51 -23.15
C ILE A 519 14.10 8.61 -24.37
N ASP A 520 15.00 8.69 -25.35
CA ASP A 520 14.98 7.83 -26.52
C ASP A 520 16.39 7.27 -26.78
N PRO A 521 16.60 5.97 -26.60
CA PRO A 521 17.90 5.34 -26.80
C PRO A 521 18.28 5.23 -28.28
N VAL A 522 17.31 5.31 -29.21
CA VAL A 522 17.57 5.18 -30.66
C VAL A 522 18.18 6.47 -31.20
N THR A 523 17.66 7.61 -30.75
CA THR A 523 18.13 8.94 -31.13
C THR A 523 19.13 9.53 -30.15
N ASN A 524 19.39 8.84 -29.03
CA ASN A 524 20.16 9.31 -27.89
C ASN A 524 19.63 10.64 -27.32
N GLU A 525 18.33 10.88 -27.43
CA GLU A 525 17.68 12.05 -26.84
C GLU A 525 17.70 11.91 -25.32
N THR A 526 18.16 12.95 -24.63
CA THR A 526 18.15 13.04 -23.17
C THR A 526 17.27 14.17 -22.70
N GLY A 527 16.70 14.05 -21.50
CA GLY A 527 16.07 15.18 -20.84
C GLY A 527 15.91 14.99 -19.34
N GLU A 528 15.60 16.10 -18.67
CA GLU A 528 15.45 16.12 -17.22
C GLU A 528 14.20 15.34 -16.80
N LYS A 529 14.40 14.34 -15.95
CA LYS A 529 13.34 13.56 -15.31
C LYS A 529 13.55 13.50 -13.81
N TYR A 530 12.49 13.14 -13.11
CA TYR A 530 12.62 12.68 -11.73
C TYR A 530 12.93 11.19 -11.75
N VAL A 531 13.98 10.84 -11.03
CA VAL A 531 14.61 9.53 -11.11
C VAL A 531 14.74 9.00 -9.71
N THR A 532 14.30 7.76 -9.50
CA THR A 532 14.75 6.98 -8.35
C THR A 532 16.15 6.46 -8.66
N ILE A 533 17.13 6.90 -7.89
CA ILE A 533 18.50 6.45 -7.98
C ILE A 533 18.72 5.35 -6.94
N ILE A 534 19.32 4.27 -7.40
CA ILE A 534 19.78 3.17 -6.59
C ILE A 534 21.28 3.07 -6.84
N GLU A 535 22.07 3.49 -5.85
CA GLU A 535 23.51 3.28 -5.84
C GLU A 535 23.80 1.96 -5.11
N THR A 536 24.40 0.99 -5.80
CA THR A 536 24.82 -0.29 -5.20
C THR A 536 26.32 -0.24 -4.92
N TYR A 537 26.68 -0.54 -3.68
CA TYR A 537 28.04 -0.66 -3.20
C TYR A 537 28.33 -2.10 -2.83
N GLU A 538 29.54 -2.57 -3.14
CA GLU A 538 30.04 -3.92 -2.82
C GLU A 538 31.52 -3.85 -2.43
N GLY A 539 31.99 -4.84 -1.67
CA GLY A 539 33.38 -4.95 -1.22
C GLY A 539 33.48 -5.27 0.27
N ASP A 540 34.60 -4.90 0.89
CA ASP A 540 34.82 -5.08 2.32
C ASP A 540 34.24 -3.91 3.13
N PHE A 541 33.10 -4.14 3.76
CA PHE A 541 32.44 -3.16 4.61
C PHE A 541 33.05 -3.05 6.03
N THR A 542 34.10 -3.82 6.34
CA THR A 542 34.81 -3.73 7.63
C THR A 542 35.87 -2.63 7.65
N GLU A 543 36.32 -2.18 6.48
CA GLU A 543 37.27 -1.09 6.31
C GLU A 543 36.58 0.16 5.76
N SER A 544 36.99 1.36 6.21
CA SER A 544 36.36 2.62 5.78
C SER A 544 36.45 2.89 4.28
N ASN A 545 37.40 2.27 3.59
CA ASN A 545 37.61 2.38 2.13
C ASN A 545 37.54 1.01 1.43
N GLY A 546 37.02 -0.02 2.10
CA GLY A 546 37.06 -1.40 1.58
C GLY A 546 35.95 -1.71 0.57
N TYR A 547 34.95 -0.84 0.46
CA TYR A 547 33.83 -0.98 -0.48
C TYR A 547 33.84 0.12 -1.55
N VAL A 548 33.32 -0.21 -2.72
CA VAL A 548 33.21 0.70 -3.86
C VAL A 548 31.80 0.65 -4.42
N ILE A 549 31.39 1.72 -5.06
CA ILE A 549 30.18 1.71 -5.88
C ILE A 549 30.42 0.78 -7.08
N THR A 550 29.49 -0.13 -7.34
CA THR A 550 29.58 -1.09 -8.46
C THR A 550 28.50 -0.86 -9.52
N GLN A 551 27.38 -0.25 -9.15
CA GLN A 551 26.29 0.02 -10.09
C GLN A 551 25.49 1.25 -9.69
N ILE A 552 25.04 2.00 -10.69
CA ILE A 552 24.01 3.04 -10.52
C ILE A 552 22.82 2.65 -11.40
N GLN A 553 21.65 2.49 -10.78
CA GLN A 553 20.38 2.33 -11.49
C GLN A 553 19.54 3.59 -11.34
N LYS A 554 18.88 3.97 -12.44
CA LYS A 554 18.00 5.13 -12.55
C LYS A 554 16.63 4.66 -13.06
N ASP A 555 15.62 4.72 -12.20
CA ASP A 555 14.24 4.40 -12.56
C ASP A 555 13.42 5.67 -12.78
N TYR A 556 12.78 5.79 -13.94
CA TYR A 556 11.97 6.95 -14.33
C TYR A 556 10.85 6.58 -15.30
N SER A 557 10.02 7.56 -15.62
CA SER A 557 8.92 7.42 -16.58
C SER A 557 9.11 8.35 -17.76
N ILE A 558 8.82 7.86 -18.96
CA ILE A 558 8.73 8.67 -20.18
C ILE A 558 7.35 8.49 -20.81
N VAL A 559 6.97 9.45 -21.66
CA VAL A 559 5.79 9.30 -22.51
C VAL A 559 6.26 9.12 -23.93
N ARG A 560 5.71 8.10 -24.58
CA ARG A 560 5.86 7.88 -26.01
C ARG A 560 4.51 8.04 -26.69
N PHE A 561 4.55 8.38 -27.97
CA PHE A 561 3.35 8.52 -28.78
C PHE A 561 3.20 7.31 -29.69
N SER A 562 1.99 6.77 -29.75
CA SER A 562 1.57 5.79 -30.76
C SER A 562 0.45 6.41 -31.58
N ARG A 563 0.49 6.24 -32.91
CA ARG A 563 -0.61 6.67 -33.77
C ARG A 563 -1.93 5.93 -33.47
N LEU A 564 -1.84 4.70 -32.94
CA LEU A 564 -2.99 3.83 -32.68
C LEU A 564 -3.62 4.05 -31.30
N THR A 565 -2.81 4.37 -30.29
CA THR A 565 -3.26 4.44 -28.88
C THR A 565 -3.05 5.82 -28.25
N GLY A 566 -2.53 6.79 -29.01
CA GLY A 566 -2.14 8.09 -28.47
C GLY A 566 -0.90 8.00 -27.55
N PRO A 567 -0.72 8.96 -26.63
CA PRO A 567 0.39 8.94 -25.68
C PRO A 567 0.22 7.79 -24.66
N TYR A 568 1.31 7.07 -24.40
CA TYR A 568 1.37 6.01 -23.39
C TYR A 568 2.62 6.15 -22.53
N VAL A 569 2.55 5.66 -21.29
CA VAL A 569 3.64 5.76 -20.31
C VAL A 569 4.53 4.54 -20.40
N VAL A 570 5.83 4.78 -20.41
CA VAL A 570 6.86 3.74 -20.36
C VAL A 570 7.67 3.92 -19.10
N ARG A 571 7.74 2.87 -18.27
CA ARG A 571 8.65 2.79 -17.14
C ARG A 571 10.01 2.38 -17.67
N VAL A 572 11.04 3.12 -17.28
CA VAL A 572 12.41 2.94 -17.76
C VAL A 572 13.31 2.69 -16.57
N SER A 573 14.11 1.64 -16.66
CA SER A 573 15.22 1.36 -15.75
C SER A 573 16.51 1.43 -16.56
N SER A 574 17.34 2.44 -16.31
CA SER A 574 18.65 2.56 -16.94
C SER A 574 19.77 2.28 -15.95
N TYR A 575 20.74 1.51 -16.39
CA TYR A 575 21.87 1.04 -15.58
C TYR A 575 23.14 1.69 -16.09
N TYR A 576 23.99 2.13 -15.18
CA TYR A 576 25.26 2.80 -15.46
C TYR A 576 26.37 2.12 -14.68
N ASP A 577 27.52 2.02 -15.33
CA ASP A 577 28.76 1.72 -14.64
C ASP A 577 29.23 2.99 -13.93
N PRO A 578 29.76 2.92 -12.69
CA PRO A 578 30.15 4.11 -11.93
C PRO A 578 31.23 4.96 -12.60
N GLY A 579 32.04 4.38 -13.49
CA GLY A 579 33.03 5.09 -14.30
C GLY A 579 32.47 5.74 -15.56
N LEU A 580 31.21 5.45 -15.93
CA LEU A 580 30.55 5.90 -17.17
C LEU A 580 29.14 6.41 -16.86
N THR A 581 29.05 7.54 -16.15
CA THR A 581 27.77 8.12 -15.71
C THR A 581 27.03 8.90 -16.79
N SER A 582 27.69 9.21 -17.91
CA SER A 582 27.12 10.00 -19.00
C SER A 582 26.24 9.20 -19.95
N MET A 583 26.43 7.88 -20.05
CA MET A 583 25.61 7.01 -20.90
C MET A 583 25.32 5.70 -20.17
N PRO A 584 24.07 5.21 -20.21
CA PRO A 584 23.75 3.94 -19.59
C PRO A 584 24.39 2.78 -20.35
N THR A 585 24.85 1.78 -19.61
CA THR A 585 25.35 0.51 -20.16
C THR A 585 24.22 -0.40 -20.60
N SER A 586 23.04 -0.26 -19.99
CA SER A 586 21.82 -0.93 -20.44
C SER A 586 20.57 -0.13 -20.06
N ILE A 587 19.51 -0.27 -20.86
CA ILE A 587 18.21 0.36 -20.60
C ILE A 587 17.12 -0.68 -20.81
N GLN A 588 16.23 -0.80 -19.83
CA GLN A 588 15.04 -1.64 -19.89
C GLN A 588 13.80 -0.76 -19.97
N PHE A 589 12.91 -1.06 -20.92
CA PHE A 589 11.62 -0.42 -21.08
C PHE A 589 10.51 -1.40 -20.68
N LYS A 590 9.59 -0.96 -19.81
CA LYS A 590 8.41 -1.70 -19.40
C LYS A 590 7.17 -0.86 -19.64
N PHE A 591 6.26 -1.37 -20.48
CA PHE A 591 4.97 -0.75 -20.78
C PHE A 591 3.97 -1.84 -21.14
N LYS A 592 2.68 -1.62 -20.86
CA LYS A 592 1.62 -2.44 -21.46
C LYS A 592 1.07 -1.67 -22.68
N ARG A 593 0.57 -2.43 -23.63
CA ARG A 593 -0.19 -1.94 -24.79
C ARG A 593 -1.36 -2.89 -24.98
N MET A 594 -2.48 -2.41 -25.50
CA MET A 594 -3.48 -3.36 -26.00
C MET A 594 -2.77 -4.25 -27.00
N ALA A 595 -2.86 -5.57 -26.81
CA ALA A 595 -2.64 -6.48 -27.92
C ALA A 595 -3.63 -6.02 -28.97
N GLY A 596 -3.15 -5.38 -30.04
CA GLY A 596 -4.04 -5.06 -31.14
C GLY A 596 -4.74 -6.36 -31.49
N HIS A 597 -6.07 -6.35 -31.51
CA HIS A 597 -6.71 -7.22 -32.47
C HIS A 597 -6.05 -6.82 -33.80
N TYR A 598 -5.14 -7.67 -34.29
CA TYR A 598 -4.59 -7.58 -35.64
C TYR A 598 -5.69 -7.95 -36.67
N GLN A 599 -6.90 -7.47 -36.43
CA GLN A 599 -7.92 -7.26 -37.43
C GLN A 599 -7.96 -5.75 -37.63
N GLY A 600 -6.97 -5.23 -38.36
CA GLY A 600 -7.30 -4.08 -39.18
C GLY A 600 -8.44 -4.56 -40.07
N GLU A 601 -9.65 -4.05 -39.87
CA GLU A 601 -10.70 -4.24 -40.86
C GLU A 601 -10.10 -3.71 -42.16
N LEU A 602 -9.89 -4.64 -43.09
CA LEU A 602 -9.42 -4.29 -44.41
C LEU A 602 -10.39 -3.24 -44.95
N PRO A 603 -9.91 -2.16 -45.58
CA PRO A 603 -10.80 -1.12 -46.07
C PRO A 603 -11.88 -1.74 -46.95
N SER A 604 -13.09 -1.18 -46.96
CA SER A 604 -14.26 -1.80 -47.60
C SER A 604 -14.08 -2.07 -49.10
N ASP A 605 -13.09 -1.43 -49.73
CA ASP A 605 -12.67 -1.63 -51.11
C ASP A 605 -11.45 -2.57 -51.25
N TRP A 606 -11.05 -3.30 -50.20
CA TRP A 606 -9.83 -4.11 -50.18
C TRP A 606 -9.75 -5.08 -51.34
N GLU A 607 -10.81 -5.83 -51.60
CA GLU A 607 -10.84 -6.79 -52.72
C GLU A 607 -10.74 -6.11 -54.10
N GLN A 608 -10.99 -4.80 -54.17
CA GLN A 608 -10.91 -4.00 -55.39
C GLN A 608 -9.55 -3.29 -55.54
N LYS A 609 -8.71 -3.26 -54.50
CA LYS A 609 -7.38 -2.66 -54.57
C LYS A 609 -6.42 -3.54 -55.35
N SER A 610 -5.60 -2.91 -56.20
CA SER A 610 -4.44 -3.57 -56.82
C SER A 610 -3.45 -4.05 -55.76
N LEU A 611 -2.66 -5.08 -56.07
CA LEU A 611 -1.65 -5.63 -55.17
C LEU A 611 -0.68 -4.54 -54.66
N ILE A 612 -0.26 -3.62 -55.54
CA ILE A 612 0.58 -2.46 -55.20
C ILE A 612 -0.10 -1.59 -54.13
N ASN A 613 -1.39 -1.25 -54.33
CA ASN A 613 -2.12 -0.42 -53.37
C ASN A 613 -2.41 -1.15 -52.05
N LYS A 614 -2.55 -2.48 -52.07
CA LYS A 614 -2.63 -3.30 -50.84
C LYS A 614 -1.32 -3.25 -50.06
N ILE A 615 -0.18 -3.36 -50.74
CA ILE A 615 1.16 -3.32 -50.12
C ILE A 615 1.47 -1.92 -49.56
N ILE A 616 1.18 -0.86 -50.31
CA ILE A 616 1.31 0.53 -49.83
C ILE A 616 0.45 0.77 -48.59
N TRP A 617 -0.80 0.29 -48.61
CA TRP A 617 -1.69 0.42 -47.46
C TRP A 617 -1.15 -0.33 -46.23
N LEU A 618 -0.71 -1.58 -46.39
CA LEU A 618 -0.11 -2.36 -45.30
C LEU A 618 1.18 -1.72 -44.76
N ALA A 619 2.03 -1.21 -45.63
CA ALA A 619 3.27 -0.53 -45.24
C ALA A 619 2.98 0.74 -44.44
N ASN A 620 1.98 1.53 -44.86
CA ASN A 620 1.54 2.73 -44.15
C ASN A 620 0.91 2.41 -42.79
N GLU A 621 0.05 1.39 -42.72
CA GLU A 621 -0.56 0.94 -41.46
C GLU A 621 0.50 0.43 -40.47
N TRP A 622 1.54 -0.23 -40.97
CA TRP A 622 2.59 -0.82 -40.13
C TRP A 622 3.80 0.11 -39.94
N GLY A 623 3.76 1.34 -40.46
CA GLY A 623 4.84 2.31 -40.35
C GLY A 623 6.15 1.87 -41.02
N ILE A 624 6.07 0.99 -42.02
CA ILE A 624 7.20 0.49 -42.79
C ILE A 624 7.48 1.45 -43.94
N THR A 625 8.73 1.91 -44.06
CA THR A 625 9.17 2.68 -45.23
C THR A 625 9.62 1.69 -46.31
N LEU A 626 8.94 1.67 -47.45
CA LEU A 626 9.31 0.79 -48.57
C LEU A 626 10.58 1.33 -49.27
N PRO A 627 11.55 0.47 -49.64
CA PRO A 627 12.74 0.86 -50.42
C PRO A 627 12.36 1.53 -51.74
N ALA A 628 13.13 2.49 -52.24
CA ALA A 628 12.73 3.28 -53.41
C ALA A 628 12.49 2.47 -54.71
N ASP A 629 13.04 1.26 -54.80
CA ASP A 629 12.99 0.32 -55.92
C ASP A 629 12.01 -0.85 -55.70
N TRP A 630 11.19 -0.81 -54.64
CA TRP A 630 10.31 -1.92 -54.26
C TRP A 630 9.27 -2.27 -55.32
N GLU A 631 8.77 -1.28 -56.07
CA GLU A 631 7.79 -1.50 -57.15
C GLU A 631 8.44 -2.26 -58.32
N ASP A 632 9.66 -1.88 -58.69
CA ASP A 632 10.43 -2.52 -59.78
C ASP A 632 10.78 -3.98 -59.43
N ALA A 633 11.11 -4.24 -58.16
CA ALA A 633 11.39 -5.59 -57.66
C ALA A 633 10.15 -6.52 -57.71
N LEU A 634 8.95 -5.96 -57.56
CA LEU A 634 7.68 -6.70 -57.63
C LEU A 634 7.26 -6.98 -59.08
N VAL A 635 7.48 -6.03 -60.00
CA VAL A 635 7.19 -6.20 -61.43
C VAL A 635 8.11 -7.26 -62.05
N GLY A 636 9.36 -7.37 -61.60
CA GLY A 636 10.29 -8.43 -62.02
C GLY A 636 9.90 -9.85 -61.58
N TYR A 637 8.97 -10.00 -60.63
CA TYR A 637 8.53 -11.29 -60.07
C TYR A 637 7.15 -11.76 -60.58
N ILE A 638 6.41 -10.89 -61.28
CA ILE A 638 5.07 -11.17 -61.87
C ILE A 638 5.16 -11.11 -63.42
N GLY A 639 6.31 -11.49 -63.97
CA GLY A 639 6.52 -11.74 -65.41
C GLY A 639 6.21 -13.17 -65.78
#